data_AF-A0A7J3RBK6-F1
#
_entry.id   AF-A0A7J3RBK6-F1
#
_cell.length_a   1.000
_cell.length_b   1.000
_cell.length_c   1.000
_cell.angle_alpha   90.00
_cell.angle_beta   90.00
_cell.angle_gamma   90.00
#
_symmetry.space_group_name_H-M   'P 1'
#
loop_
_entity.id
_entity.type
_entity.pdbx_description
1 polymer ?
#
loop_
_entity_poly.entity_id
_entity_poly.type
_entity_poly.pdbx_seq_one_letter_code
_entity_poly.pdbx_strand_id
1 'polypeptide(L)'
;MRSTKFSNKKLTLFLFAFLILVYFFCIVNSQQISPGSGVRETLESSNQDIEIGDNEQKINFPQFSGEISAKKVRVIQSVPNKIELLIREGAFIKIKKDGKEFVYEGLVNEKIPFDSTNLDPKVVIDSNGNIIEAYLKIGKDGSYVFGNKEINLKKGDVVVIKDGVVEIRYSDNRKLEIPKSLDDNKKGMSFIFKHPVGGNFQLPNGDIFSGSELKYDPELNKFYFDSHSKINIDSFYVINPENNLKVYLDFEGKIMNEIKNSYISYNKEKGIFVVGSNVNIRGPAVAFDKNNPFDITLGEKDHFAIRPLGNTEGSYIKIENRNKQGLIPKIETLNQYVINEDSFSVDYNPDTGKIYIRPGAFITGLGEGSSTTPIEIQNLRTKNGKIEDVSIYKSVMLIGDENEMGYGPYPSWMPSNVRHTKIEGYRTGGGDVYFMKGVSNIRLYYNTRTLADFNRLFSNRFRVVDSAGILRDPSNVRVLTDLVSSLTSRNQRALKTIILEPWAWYAGLADDSGTIHLNVGSGRISPAVARHEMAHVLDLGPYKHKDFESEWRSVGGRITDERIPGYHTYYYGYTKREDTSTFAEYVYKSDDVWRSFLSPNSRYYKVYRAKVAVFMKYGFFSQLDGARILAAGGWKSDAASIEQYIKEGKEYFRRGG
;
A
#
# COMPACT_ATOMS: atom_id res chain seq x y z
N MET A 1 -50.21 5.33 -53.51
CA MET A 1 -49.34 6.52 -53.56
C MET A 1 -48.66 6.57 -54.92
N ARG A 2 -48.66 7.75 -55.56
CA ARG A 2 -48.41 7.99 -57.00
C ARG A 2 -46.95 7.75 -57.39
N SER A 3 -46.72 7.07 -58.51
CA SER A 3 -45.40 6.98 -59.17
C SER A 3 -45.15 8.21 -60.05
N THR A 4 -44.05 8.91 -59.85
CA THR A 4 -43.58 9.99 -60.72
C THR A 4 -42.42 9.50 -61.59
N LYS A 5 -42.68 9.35 -62.89
CA LYS A 5 -41.64 9.15 -63.92
C LYS A 5 -40.90 10.48 -64.12
N PHE A 6 -39.61 10.52 -63.77
CA PHE A 6 -38.72 11.59 -64.19
C PHE A 6 -38.28 11.37 -65.64
N SER A 7 -38.45 12.40 -66.48
CA SER A 7 -38.10 12.39 -67.90
C SER A 7 -36.60 12.66 -68.08
N ASN A 8 -35.90 11.70 -68.67
CA ASN A 8 -34.45 11.72 -68.96
C ASN A 8 -33.97 12.91 -69.81
N LYS A 9 -34.86 13.69 -70.43
CA LYS A 9 -34.45 14.83 -71.27
C LYS A 9 -33.97 16.06 -70.50
N LYS A 10 -34.35 16.23 -69.23
CA LYS A 10 -33.90 17.38 -68.41
C LYS A 10 -32.51 17.17 -67.79
N LEU A 11 -32.10 15.92 -67.57
CA LEU A 11 -30.79 15.60 -66.98
C LEU A 11 -29.65 15.79 -67.99
N THR A 12 -29.89 15.43 -69.26
CA THR A 12 -28.88 15.57 -70.33
C THR A 12 -28.59 17.03 -70.68
N LEU A 13 -29.61 17.90 -70.66
CA LEU A 13 -29.43 19.33 -70.93
C LEU A 13 -28.66 20.04 -69.80
N PHE A 14 -28.87 19.61 -68.55
CA PHE A 14 -28.16 20.14 -67.38
C PHE A 14 -26.68 19.74 -67.37
N LEU A 15 -26.36 18.49 -67.72
CA LEU A 15 -24.98 18.00 -67.85
C LEU A 15 -24.21 18.70 -68.98
N PHE A 16 -24.87 19.00 -70.10
CA PHE A 16 -24.22 19.69 -71.22
C PHE A 16 -23.93 21.18 -70.92
N ALA A 17 -24.86 21.86 -70.24
CA ALA A 17 -24.66 23.24 -69.79
C ALA A 17 -23.56 23.35 -68.72
N PHE A 18 -23.46 22.37 -67.82
CA PHE A 18 -22.40 22.31 -66.80
C PHE A 18 -21.01 22.09 -67.41
N LEU A 19 -20.90 21.21 -68.42
CA LEU A 19 -19.64 20.97 -69.13
C LEU A 19 -19.15 22.20 -69.92
N ILE A 20 -20.05 22.97 -70.54
CA ILE A 20 -19.69 24.22 -71.22
C ILE A 20 -19.24 25.28 -70.22
N LEU A 21 -19.85 25.36 -69.03
CA LEU A 21 -19.47 26.30 -67.97
C LEU A 21 -18.08 25.99 -67.40
N VAL A 22 -17.76 24.69 -67.21
CA VAL A 22 -16.44 24.23 -66.75
C VAL A 22 -15.37 24.50 -67.81
N TYR A 23 -15.69 24.28 -69.10
CA TYR A 23 -14.75 24.55 -70.20
C TYR A 23 -14.46 26.05 -70.37
N PHE A 24 -15.45 26.93 -70.14
CA PHE A 24 -15.25 28.38 -70.18
C PHE A 24 -14.40 28.90 -69.00
N PHE A 25 -14.54 28.30 -67.81
CA PHE A 25 -13.72 28.65 -66.64
C PHE A 25 -12.24 28.24 -66.80
N CYS A 26 -11.96 27.17 -67.55
CA CYS A 26 -10.60 26.74 -67.84
C CYS A 26 -9.87 27.64 -68.85
N ILE A 27 -10.58 28.30 -69.77
CA ILE A 27 -9.96 29.13 -70.82
C ILE A 27 -9.70 30.58 -70.34
N VAL A 28 -10.54 31.12 -69.46
CA VAL A 28 -10.44 32.53 -69.02
C VAL A 28 -9.32 32.78 -67.99
N ASN A 29 -8.77 31.76 -67.34
CA ASN A 29 -7.69 31.93 -66.34
C ASN A 29 -6.26 31.79 -66.87
N SER A 30 -6.05 31.84 -68.19
CA SER A 30 -4.72 31.68 -68.80
C SER A 30 -4.22 32.95 -69.50
N GLN A 31 -4.18 34.10 -68.82
CA GLN A 31 -3.41 35.26 -69.30
C GLN A 31 -2.69 36.05 -68.19
N GLN A 32 -1.38 36.25 -68.45
CA GLN A 32 -0.44 37.25 -67.94
C GLN A 32 0.08 37.16 -66.49
N ILE A 33 1.34 36.70 -66.36
CA ILE A 33 2.30 37.24 -65.37
C ILE A 33 3.65 37.48 -66.06
N SER A 34 4.13 38.71 -65.97
CA SER A 34 5.44 39.22 -66.40
C SER A 34 6.62 38.62 -65.61
N PRO A 35 7.87 38.67 -66.13
CA PRO A 35 9.00 37.98 -65.52
C PRO A 35 9.57 38.75 -64.33
N GLY A 36 9.53 38.14 -63.15
CA GLY A 36 10.28 38.54 -61.95
C GLY A 36 11.19 37.40 -61.54
N SER A 37 12.49 37.67 -61.44
CA SER A 37 13.55 36.72 -61.13
C SER A 37 13.35 35.96 -59.82
N GLY A 38 13.17 34.65 -59.93
CA GLY A 38 13.18 33.67 -58.85
C GLY A 38 12.75 32.33 -59.45
N VAL A 39 13.69 31.42 -59.65
CA VAL A 39 13.42 30.10 -60.24
C VAL A 39 12.39 29.38 -59.36
N ARG A 40 11.13 29.34 -59.80
CA ARG A 40 10.05 28.50 -59.28
C ARG A 40 10.01 27.25 -60.15
N GLU A 41 10.59 26.16 -59.69
CA GLU A 41 10.28 24.85 -60.25
C GLU A 41 8.97 24.37 -59.61
N THR A 42 7.90 24.34 -60.42
CA THR A 42 6.63 23.72 -60.04
C THR A 42 6.75 22.24 -60.39
N LEU A 43 6.75 21.37 -59.37
CA LEU A 43 6.93 19.93 -59.53
C LEU A 43 5.63 19.27 -59.99
N GLU A 44 5.54 18.96 -61.29
CA GLU A 44 4.48 18.13 -61.85
C GLU A 44 4.86 16.63 -61.78
N SER A 45 4.19 15.91 -60.88
CA SER A 45 3.81 14.48 -60.87
C SER A 45 4.69 13.37 -61.51
N SER A 46 6.00 13.55 -61.65
CA SER A 46 6.93 12.48 -61.99
C SER A 46 7.70 12.01 -60.76
N ASN A 47 7.95 10.70 -60.63
CA ASN A 47 8.77 10.08 -59.58
C ASN A 47 10.24 10.56 -59.68
N GLN A 48 10.49 11.83 -59.38
CA GLN A 48 11.81 12.44 -59.44
C GLN A 48 12.43 12.48 -58.05
N ASP A 49 13.62 11.89 -57.96
CA ASP A 49 14.52 12.09 -56.84
C ASP A 49 15.15 13.47 -56.97
N ILE A 50 14.88 14.36 -56.02
CA ILE A 50 15.34 15.75 -56.07
C ILE A 50 16.30 16.01 -54.93
N GLU A 51 17.46 16.56 -55.25
CA GLU A 51 18.47 16.93 -54.28
C GLU A 51 18.36 18.41 -53.91
N ILE A 52 18.07 18.69 -52.64
CA ILE A 52 18.02 20.06 -52.11
C ILE A 52 19.35 20.35 -51.41
N GLY A 53 20.11 21.30 -51.96
CA GLY A 53 21.42 21.74 -51.46
C GLY A 53 21.36 22.60 -50.20
N ASP A 54 22.31 23.54 -50.07
CA ASP A 54 22.52 24.31 -48.83
C ASP A 54 21.46 25.39 -48.55
N ASN A 55 20.73 25.81 -49.58
CA ASN A 55 19.72 26.86 -49.47
C ASN A 55 18.37 26.26 -49.06
N GLU A 56 17.63 26.97 -48.21
CA GLU A 56 16.24 26.63 -47.89
C GLU A 56 15.38 26.73 -49.15
N GLN A 57 14.76 25.62 -49.56
CA GLN A 57 13.85 25.56 -50.69
C GLN A 57 12.46 25.12 -50.22
N LYS A 58 11.43 25.78 -50.76
CA LYS A 58 10.04 25.34 -50.57
C LYS A 58 9.77 24.11 -51.42
N ILE A 59 9.21 23.08 -50.81
CA ILE A 59 8.81 21.84 -51.46
C ILE A 59 7.28 21.91 -51.65
N ASN A 60 6.84 22.21 -52.88
CA ASN A 60 5.42 22.31 -53.18
C ASN A 60 4.88 20.94 -53.63
N PHE A 61 3.89 20.42 -52.90
CA PHE A 61 3.15 19.23 -53.28
C PHE A 61 1.66 19.55 -53.41
N PRO A 62 1.04 19.35 -54.59
CA PRO A 62 -0.36 19.75 -54.83
C PRO A 62 -1.38 19.11 -53.88
N GLN A 63 -1.07 17.94 -53.31
CA GLN A 63 -1.94 17.19 -52.41
C GLN A 63 -1.68 17.47 -50.92
N PHE A 64 -0.74 18.37 -50.61
CA PHE A 64 -0.31 18.65 -49.24
C PHE A 64 -1.00 19.92 -48.72
N SER A 65 -1.65 19.84 -47.56
CA SER A 65 -2.41 20.98 -47.00
C SER A 65 -1.55 22.01 -46.25
N GLY A 66 -0.24 21.77 -46.11
CA GLY A 66 0.71 22.67 -45.45
C GLY A 66 1.79 23.25 -46.39
N GLU A 67 2.84 23.82 -45.80
CA GLU A 67 4.09 24.17 -46.51
C GLU A 67 5.27 23.40 -45.90
N ILE A 68 6.11 22.80 -46.74
CA ILE A 68 7.39 22.23 -46.32
C ILE A 68 8.52 23.08 -46.91
N SER A 69 9.47 23.49 -46.09
CA SER A 69 10.76 24.00 -46.56
C SER A 69 11.88 23.12 -46.03
N ALA A 70 12.90 22.84 -46.84
CA ALA A 70 14.04 22.06 -46.40
C ALA A 70 15.37 22.58 -46.97
N LYS A 71 16.48 22.20 -46.32
CA LYS A 71 17.85 22.29 -46.87
C LYS A 71 18.61 21.02 -46.53
N LYS A 72 19.55 20.64 -47.41
CA LYS A 72 20.40 19.45 -47.29
C LYS A 72 19.59 18.17 -47.09
N VAL A 73 18.65 17.92 -47.99
CA VAL A 73 17.85 16.69 -48.03
C VAL A 73 17.76 16.15 -49.45
N ARG A 74 17.52 14.84 -49.60
CA ARG A 74 17.08 14.26 -50.87
C ARG A 74 15.61 13.88 -50.75
N VAL A 75 14.78 14.46 -51.61
CA VAL A 75 13.35 14.21 -51.67
C VAL A 75 13.10 13.00 -52.55
N ILE A 76 12.40 12.00 -52.01
CA ILE A 76 11.93 10.82 -52.73
C ILE A 76 10.40 10.84 -52.67
N GLN A 77 9.77 10.99 -53.83
CA GLN A 77 8.33 10.86 -53.94
C GLN A 77 7.99 9.38 -54.17
N SER A 78 7.72 8.64 -53.09
CA SER A 78 7.52 7.19 -53.18
C SER A 78 6.07 6.76 -53.46
N VAL A 79 5.05 7.56 -53.09
CA VAL A 79 3.62 7.18 -53.17
C VAL A 79 2.70 8.41 -53.22
N PRO A 80 1.48 8.36 -53.82
CA PRO A 80 0.48 9.40 -53.61
C PRO A 80 0.23 9.67 -52.13
N ASN A 81 0.21 10.95 -51.72
CA ASN A 81 -0.04 11.43 -50.36
C ASN A 81 1.09 11.29 -49.32
N LYS A 82 2.33 10.97 -49.71
CA LYS A 82 3.49 10.96 -48.79
C LYS A 82 4.74 11.51 -49.44
N ILE A 83 5.61 12.13 -48.63
CA ILE A 83 6.93 12.63 -49.03
C ILE A 83 7.97 12.01 -48.13
N GLU A 84 9.01 11.43 -48.71
CA GLU A 84 10.18 10.93 -47.99
C GLU A 84 11.36 11.88 -48.18
N LEU A 85 11.97 12.29 -47.07
CA LEU A 85 13.13 13.18 -47.03
C LEU A 85 14.30 12.41 -46.44
N LEU A 86 15.28 12.04 -47.26
CA LEU A 86 16.54 11.48 -46.79
C LEU A 86 17.43 12.60 -46.26
N ILE A 87 17.92 12.44 -45.03
CA ILE A 87 18.65 13.48 -44.29
C ILE A 87 20.12 13.51 -44.72
N ARG A 88 20.68 14.72 -44.91
CA ARG A 88 22.13 14.94 -45.02
C ARG A 88 22.65 15.74 -43.83
N GLU A 89 23.97 15.85 -43.74
CA GLU A 89 24.63 16.45 -42.58
C GLU A 89 24.27 17.92 -42.39
N GLY A 90 23.67 18.25 -41.24
CA GLY A 90 23.17 19.57 -40.92
C GLY A 90 21.85 19.92 -41.62
N ALA A 91 21.04 18.92 -41.98
CA ALA A 91 19.74 19.14 -42.59
C ALA A 91 18.81 19.97 -41.72
N PHE A 92 17.86 20.59 -42.39
CA PHE A 92 16.79 21.36 -41.77
C PHE A 92 15.51 21.12 -42.53
N ILE A 93 14.44 20.95 -41.75
CA ILE A 93 13.08 20.73 -42.23
C ILE A 93 12.19 21.68 -41.44
N LYS A 94 11.40 22.47 -42.14
CA LYS A 94 10.37 23.34 -41.59
C LYS A 94 9.03 22.89 -42.15
N ILE A 95 8.09 22.58 -41.27
CA ILE A 95 6.73 22.17 -41.62
C ILE A 95 5.78 23.23 -41.08
N LYS A 96 5.01 23.85 -41.96
CA LYS A 96 3.94 24.79 -41.60
C LYS A 96 2.60 24.11 -41.82
N LYS A 97 1.82 23.93 -40.76
CA LYS A 97 0.45 23.37 -40.81
C LYS A 97 -0.41 24.00 -39.72
N ASP A 98 -1.71 24.13 -39.97
CA ASP A 98 -2.67 24.74 -39.03
C ASP A 98 -2.22 26.12 -38.50
N GLY A 99 -1.52 26.90 -39.32
CA GLY A 99 -0.97 28.21 -38.93
C GLY A 99 0.22 28.17 -37.96
N LYS A 100 0.71 26.98 -37.59
CA LYS A 100 1.89 26.77 -36.72
C LYS A 100 3.10 26.32 -37.54
N GLU A 101 4.29 26.69 -37.09
CA GLU A 101 5.57 26.31 -37.70
C GLU A 101 6.33 25.34 -36.78
N PHE A 102 6.82 24.25 -37.38
CA PHE A 102 7.58 23.21 -36.70
C PHE A 102 8.94 23.08 -37.38
N VAL A 103 10.01 23.24 -36.61
CA VAL A 103 11.38 23.29 -37.14
C VAL A 103 12.19 22.13 -36.58
N TYR A 104 12.86 21.40 -37.48
CA TYR A 104 13.79 20.31 -37.16
C TYR A 104 15.12 20.69 -37.80
N GLU A 105 16.11 21.07 -37.01
CA GLU A 105 17.34 21.66 -37.53
C GLU A 105 18.61 21.00 -37.00
N GLY A 106 19.68 21.06 -37.81
CA GLY A 106 20.96 20.47 -37.44
C GLY A 106 20.90 18.96 -37.33
N LEU A 107 20.11 18.29 -38.18
CA LEU A 107 20.01 16.82 -38.16
C LEU A 107 21.31 16.18 -38.66
N VAL A 108 21.70 15.06 -38.06
CA VAL A 108 22.95 14.35 -38.37
C VAL A 108 22.68 13.20 -39.34
N ASN A 109 23.52 13.05 -40.36
CA ASN A 109 23.43 11.96 -41.32
C ASN A 109 24.24 10.74 -40.85
N GLU A 110 23.73 10.06 -39.84
CA GLU A 110 24.34 8.85 -39.27
C GLU A 110 23.31 7.73 -39.16
N LYS A 111 23.67 6.53 -39.63
CA LYS A 111 22.79 5.37 -39.54
C LYS A 111 22.41 5.08 -38.09
N ILE A 112 21.14 4.78 -37.86
CA ILE A 112 20.58 4.57 -36.53
C ILE A 112 20.43 3.07 -36.27
N PRO A 113 21.12 2.51 -35.28
CA PRO A 113 20.90 1.12 -34.88
C PRO A 113 19.46 0.95 -34.37
N PHE A 114 18.69 -0.01 -34.86
CA PHE A 114 17.33 -0.30 -34.41
C PHE A 114 16.98 -1.77 -34.67
N ASP A 115 16.55 -2.51 -33.63
CA ASP A 115 16.14 -3.92 -33.71
C ASP A 115 17.07 -4.82 -34.55
N SER A 116 18.38 -4.77 -34.26
CA SER A 116 19.45 -5.52 -34.96
C SER A 116 19.74 -5.08 -36.40
N THR A 117 19.15 -3.98 -36.87
CA THR A 117 19.40 -3.39 -38.18
C THR A 117 19.94 -1.97 -38.05
N ASN A 118 20.48 -1.41 -39.14
CA ASN A 118 20.89 -0.01 -39.21
C ASN A 118 19.97 0.72 -40.18
N LEU A 119 19.21 1.68 -39.67
CA LEU A 119 18.25 2.47 -40.43
C LEU A 119 18.92 3.70 -41.02
N ASP A 120 18.63 4.00 -42.28
CA ASP A 120 19.11 5.21 -42.94
C ASP A 120 18.32 6.45 -42.45
N PRO A 121 18.97 7.58 -42.15
CA PRO A 121 18.30 8.79 -41.66
C PRO A 121 17.27 9.34 -42.64
N LYS A 122 16.01 9.42 -42.19
CA LYS A 122 14.91 9.91 -43.02
C LYS A 122 13.76 10.50 -42.21
N VAL A 123 12.90 11.26 -42.89
CA VAL A 123 11.61 11.74 -42.39
C VAL A 123 10.56 11.50 -43.46
N VAL A 124 9.45 10.85 -43.09
CA VAL A 124 8.29 10.64 -43.96
C VAL A 124 7.12 11.45 -43.44
N ILE A 125 6.55 12.27 -44.32
CA ILE A 125 5.48 13.21 -44.00
C ILE A 125 4.23 12.85 -44.82
N ASP A 126 3.07 12.76 -44.17
CA ASP A 126 1.77 12.53 -44.84
C ASP A 126 1.23 13.81 -45.51
N SER A 127 0.15 13.70 -46.30
CA SER A 127 -0.51 14.84 -46.96
C SER A 127 -1.02 15.95 -46.02
N ASN A 128 -1.12 15.68 -44.70
CA ASN A 128 -1.58 16.62 -43.69
C ASN A 128 -0.42 17.31 -42.95
N GLY A 129 0.84 17.05 -43.33
CA GLY A 129 2.02 17.58 -42.65
C GLY A 129 2.33 16.93 -41.32
N ASN A 130 1.87 15.70 -41.10
CA ASN A 130 2.29 14.90 -39.95
C ASN A 130 3.49 14.05 -40.32
N ILE A 131 4.49 14.05 -39.44
CA ILE A 131 5.56 13.06 -39.50
C ILE A 131 4.95 11.73 -39.07
N ILE A 132 4.96 10.75 -39.97
CA ILE A 132 4.40 9.41 -39.75
C ILE A 132 5.50 8.36 -39.54
N GLU A 133 6.72 8.66 -39.98
CA GLU A 133 7.90 7.83 -39.80
C GLU A 133 9.12 8.75 -39.81
N ALA A 134 10.09 8.51 -38.92
CA ALA A 134 11.31 9.31 -38.87
C ALA A 134 12.42 8.56 -38.16
N TYR A 135 13.63 8.62 -38.70
CA TYR A 135 14.85 8.07 -38.11
C TYR A 135 15.85 9.23 -38.03
N LEU A 136 15.97 9.83 -36.86
CA LEU A 136 16.69 11.08 -36.65
C LEU A 136 17.74 10.95 -35.57
N LYS A 137 18.93 11.52 -35.82
CA LYS A 137 19.89 11.86 -34.78
C LYS A 137 19.94 13.38 -34.64
N ILE A 138 19.66 13.87 -33.45
CA ILE A 138 19.57 15.29 -33.13
C ILE A 138 20.98 15.87 -33.08
N GLY A 139 21.27 16.89 -33.90
CA GLY A 139 22.58 17.56 -33.86
C GLY A 139 22.56 18.93 -33.19
N LYS A 140 21.39 19.45 -32.81
CA LYS A 140 21.23 20.71 -32.06
C LYS A 140 20.18 20.56 -30.95
N ASP A 141 20.49 21.08 -29.77
CA ASP A 141 19.54 21.16 -28.66
C ASP A 141 18.33 22.01 -29.07
N GLY A 142 17.13 21.57 -28.69
CA GLY A 142 15.91 22.31 -29.02
C GLY A 142 14.63 21.59 -28.64
N SER A 143 13.52 22.27 -28.91
CA SER A 143 12.18 21.72 -28.75
C SER A 143 11.68 21.14 -30.07
N TYR A 144 11.27 19.88 -30.04
CA TYR A 144 10.84 19.12 -31.21
C TYR A 144 9.41 18.64 -31.04
N VAL A 145 8.65 18.65 -32.13
CA VAL A 145 7.23 18.28 -32.12
C VAL A 145 7.04 16.94 -32.82
N PHE A 146 6.39 16.00 -32.14
CA PHE A 146 6.02 14.72 -32.71
C PHE A 146 4.52 14.47 -32.49
N GLY A 147 3.75 14.47 -33.58
CA GLY A 147 2.30 14.50 -33.52
C GLY A 147 1.78 15.78 -32.86
N ASN A 148 1.12 15.63 -31.72
CA ASN A 148 0.56 16.73 -30.91
C ASN A 148 1.37 17.01 -29.62
N LYS A 149 2.59 16.47 -29.52
CA LYS A 149 3.42 16.57 -28.33
C LYS A 149 4.74 17.25 -28.64
N GLU A 150 5.13 18.16 -27.77
CA GLU A 150 6.39 18.91 -27.79
C GLU A 150 7.32 18.33 -26.72
N ILE A 151 8.59 18.10 -27.07
CA ILE A 151 9.61 17.58 -26.16
C ILE A 151 10.99 18.21 -26.43
N ASN A 152 11.73 18.51 -25.36
CA ASN A 152 13.09 19.01 -25.48
C ASN A 152 14.07 17.84 -25.68
N LEU A 153 14.87 17.94 -26.74
CA LEU A 153 15.93 16.98 -27.06
C LEU A 153 17.28 17.69 -27.10
N LYS A 154 18.33 16.95 -26.75
CA LYS A 154 19.72 17.41 -26.78
C LYS A 154 20.43 16.81 -27.99
N LYS A 155 21.51 17.46 -28.39
CA LYS A 155 22.48 16.93 -29.34
C LYS A 155 22.91 15.51 -28.92
N GLY A 156 22.89 14.61 -29.90
CA GLY A 156 23.21 13.20 -29.75
C GLY A 156 22.00 12.30 -29.51
N ASP A 157 20.83 12.85 -29.16
CA ASP A 157 19.61 12.05 -29.00
C ASP A 157 19.19 11.39 -30.30
N VAL A 158 18.62 10.20 -30.20
CA VAL A 158 18.08 9.46 -31.34
C VAL A 158 16.57 9.37 -31.21
N VAL A 159 15.86 9.68 -32.29
CA VAL A 159 14.40 9.57 -32.39
C VAL A 159 14.05 8.59 -33.49
N VAL A 160 13.23 7.61 -33.16
CA VAL A 160 12.63 6.66 -34.11
C VAL A 160 11.12 6.74 -34.00
N ILE A 161 10.46 7.13 -35.09
CA ILE A 161 9.00 7.14 -35.19
C ILE A 161 8.59 6.00 -36.11
N LYS A 162 7.79 5.09 -35.59
CA LYS A 162 7.23 3.97 -36.33
C LYS A 162 5.91 3.54 -35.69
N ASP A 163 4.93 3.16 -36.51
CA ASP A 163 3.65 2.60 -36.04
C ASP A 163 2.93 3.49 -34.99
N GLY A 164 3.05 4.82 -35.11
CA GLY A 164 2.41 5.78 -34.19
C GLY A 164 3.08 5.92 -32.83
N VAL A 165 4.29 5.37 -32.66
CA VAL A 165 5.09 5.43 -31.44
C VAL A 165 6.37 6.23 -31.69
N VAL A 166 6.73 7.09 -30.75
CA VAL A 166 7.97 7.86 -30.74
C VAL A 166 8.93 7.23 -29.74
N GLU A 167 9.94 6.52 -30.22
CA GLU A 167 11.05 6.03 -29.41
C GLU A 167 12.16 7.08 -29.34
N ILE A 168 12.53 7.49 -28.13
CA ILE A 168 13.61 8.44 -27.87
C ILE A 168 14.69 7.72 -27.08
N ARG A 169 15.91 7.75 -27.61
CA ARG A 169 17.11 7.26 -26.91
C ARG A 169 17.96 8.44 -26.52
N TYR A 170 18.05 8.68 -25.21
CA TYR A 170 18.83 9.79 -24.69
C TYR A 170 20.33 9.52 -24.75
N SER A 171 21.10 10.56 -25.05
CA SER A 171 22.57 10.50 -25.09
C SER A 171 23.24 10.61 -23.70
N ASP A 172 22.49 11.03 -22.68
CA ASP A 172 22.96 11.29 -21.32
C ASP A 172 21.93 10.88 -20.26
N ASN A 173 22.38 10.74 -19.00
CA ASN A 173 21.47 10.64 -17.86
C ASN A 173 20.85 12.02 -17.63
N ARG A 174 19.53 12.14 -17.76
CA ARG A 174 18.81 13.40 -17.52
C ARG A 174 17.47 13.18 -16.83
N LYS A 175 16.89 14.29 -16.38
CA LYS A 175 15.49 14.35 -15.94
C LYS A 175 14.55 14.13 -17.11
N LEU A 176 13.63 13.18 -16.98
CA LEU A 176 12.54 12.97 -17.90
C LEU A 176 11.56 14.11 -17.81
N GLU A 177 11.24 14.66 -18.96
CA GLU A 177 10.21 15.67 -19.13
C GLU A 177 8.92 15.00 -19.59
N ILE A 178 7.80 15.49 -19.09
CA ILE A 178 6.48 15.10 -19.59
C ILE A 178 6.29 15.78 -20.95
N PRO A 179 6.04 15.05 -22.05
CA PRO A 179 5.77 15.65 -23.35
C PRO A 179 4.57 16.61 -23.27
N LYS A 180 4.79 17.86 -23.66
CA LYS A 180 3.81 18.95 -23.55
C LYS A 180 2.79 18.87 -24.68
N SER A 181 1.50 18.93 -24.36
CA SER A 181 0.44 19.02 -25.37
C SER A 181 0.48 20.36 -26.09
N LEU A 182 0.34 20.34 -27.43
CA LEU A 182 0.12 21.55 -28.22
C LEU A 182 -1.36 21.94 -28.37
N ASP A 183 -2.25 20.97 -28.12
CA ASP A 183 -3.72 21.10 -28.12
C ASP A 183 -4.29 19.98 -27.23
N ASP A 184 -4.90 20.32 -26.11
CA ASP A 184 -5.38 19.33 -25.13
C ASP A 184 -6.53 18.45 -25.67
N ASN A 185 -7.17 18.83 -26.78
CA ASN A 185 -8.25 18.07 -27.38
C ASN A 185 -7.77 17.04 -28.42
N LYS A 186 -6.49 17.09 -28.81
CA LYS A 186 -5.93 16.18 -29.82
C LYS A 186 -5.11 15.08 -29.16
N LYS A 187 -5.37 13.83 -29.57
CA LYS A 187 -4.54 12.69 -29.13
C LYS A 187 -3.10 12.86 -29.62
N GLY A 188 -2.15 12.57 -28.73
CA GLY A 188 -0.73 12.53 -29.05
C GLY A 188 -0.27 11.12 -29.45
N MET A 189 0.95 11.02 -29.96
CA MET A 189 1.64 9.73 -30.11
C MET A 189 2.07 9.21 -28.72
N SER A 190 2.21 7.89 -28.60
CA SER A 190 2.84 7.28 -27.42
C SER A 190 4.35 7.46 -27.48
N PHE A 191 5.00 7.58 -26.33
CA PHE A 191 6.45 7.73 -26.25
C PHE A 191 7.09 6.54 -25.54
N ILE A 192 8.26 6.11 -26.02
CA ILE A 192 9.14 5.15 -25.36
C ILE A 192 10.47 5.84 -25.12
N PHE A 193 10.86 5.96 -23.86
CA PHE A 193 12.15 6.50 -23.45
C PHE A 193 13.09 5.35 -23.16
N LYS A 194 14.23 5.33 -23.84
CA LYS A 194 15.31 4.37 -23.64
C LYS A 194 16.59 5.10 -23.26
N HIS A 195 17.39 4.45 -22.44
CA HIS A 195 18.73 4.91 -22.09
C HIS A 195 19.75 3.95 -22.72
N PRO A 196 20.99 4.39 -23.06
CA PRO A 196 22.07 3.46 -23.36
C PRO A 196 22.24 2.43 -22.23
N VAL A 197 22.64 1.21 -22.62
CA VAL A 197 22.71 0.02 -21.76
C VAL A 197 23.36 0.35 -20.41
N GLY A 198 22.58 0.19 -19.33
CA GLY A 198 23.04 0.35 -17.96
C GLY A 198 22.91 1.73 -17.32
N GLY A 199 22.31 2.72 -18.00
CA GLY A 199 22.05 4.03 -17.37
C GLY A 199 20.63 4.20 -16.81
N ASN A 200 20.40 5.37 -16.20
CA ASN A 200 19.23 5.64 -15.37
C ASN A 200 18.49 6.88 -15.84
N PHE A 201 17.17 6.90 -15.64
CA PHE A 201 16.38 8.12 -15.79
C PHE A 201 16.21 8.81 -14.44
N GLN A 202 16.20 10.14 -14.44
CA GLN A 202 15.64 10.88 -13.32
C GLN A 202 14.16 11.18 -13.61
N LEU A 203 13.25 10.67 -12.80
CA LEU A 203 11.81 10.89 -12.92
C LEU A 203 11.45 12.37 -12.64
N PRO A 204 10.24 12.84 -13.03
CA PRO A 204 9.81 14.21 -12.79
C PRO A 204 9.87 14.67 -11.33
N ASN A 205 9.68 13.74 -10.39
CA ASN A 205 9.76 13.98 -8.94
C ASN A 205 11.20 13.96 -8.39
N GLY A 206 12.21 13.72 -9.24
CA GLY A 206 13.63 13.70 -8.88
C GLY A 206 14.21 12.31 -8.60
N ASP A 207 13.38 11.27 -8.57
CA ASP A 207 13.82 9.91 -8.25
C ASP A 207 14.58 9.25 -9.40
N ILE A 208 15.49 8.33 -9.05
CA ILE A 208 16.24 7.57 -10.05
C ILE A 208 15.46 6.30 -10.41
N PHE A 209 15.06 6.19 -11.68
CA PHE A 209 14.53 4.98 -12.28
C PHE A 209 15.65 4.22 -13.00
N SER A 210 15.91 2.99 -12.55
CA SER A 210 16.86 2.07 -13.18
C SER A 210 16.08 0.95 -13.88
N GLY A 211 15.96 1.06 -15.19
CA GLY A 211 15.28 0.10 -16.06
C GLY A 211 15.60 0.39 -17.53
N SER A 212 15.39 -0.59 -18.42
CA SER A 212 15.78 -0.48 -19.83
C SER A 212 14.93 0.50 -20.63
N GLU A 213 13.65 0.62 -20.28
CA GLU A 213 12.70 1.50 -20.94
C GLU A 213 11.62 2.01 -19.98
N LEU A 214 11.14 3.22 -20.25
CA LEU A 214 9.96 3.80 -19.63
C LEU A 214 9.05 4.36 -20.73
N LYS A 215 7.76 4.05 -20.68
CA LYS A 215 6.79 4.46 -21.68
C LYS A 215 5.93 5.58 -21.14
N TYR A 216 5.30 6.35 -22.02
CA TYR A 216 4.37 7.41 -21.64
C TYR A 216 3.08 7.31 -22.44
N ASP A 217 1.98 7.29 -21.70
CA ASP A 217 0.63 7.26 -22.21
C ASP A 217 0.08 8.69 -22.30
N PRO A 218 -0.12 9.24 -23.51
CA PRO A 218 -0.58 10.60 -23.69
C PRO A 218 -2.05 10.80 -23.34
N GLU A 219 -2.86 9.74 -23.27
CA GLU A 219 -4.27 9.82 -22.88
C GLU A 219 -4.43 9.95 -21.37
N LEU A 220 -3.58 9.24 -20.61
CA LEU A 220 -3.58 9.29 -19.15
C LEU A 220 -2.61 10.31 -18.58
N ASN A 221 -1.76 10.92 -19.42
CA ASN A 221 -0.69 11.84 -19.01
C ASN A 221 0.23 11.21 -17.94
N LYS A 222 0.61 9.94 -18.14
CA LYS A 222 1.35 9.14 -17.16
C LYS A 222 2.43 8.27 -17.76
N PHE A 223 3.52 8.13 -17.02
CA PHE A 223 4.53 7.14 -17.33
C PHE A 223 4.06 5.75 -16.94
N TYR A 224 4.51 4.73 -17.65
CA TYR A 224 4.30 3.34 -17.31
C TYR A 224 5.46 2.47 -17.78
N PHE A 225 5.57 1.29 -17.20
CA PHE A 225 6.41 0.21 -17.70
C PHE A 225 5.60 -1.09 -17.73
N ASP A 226 6.01 -2.02 -18.57
CA ASP A 226 5.38 -3.33 -18.77
C ASP A 226 6.42 -4.47 -18.83
N SER A 227 7.67 -4.18 -18.47
CA SER A 227 8.79 -5.14 -18.41
C SER A 227 8.72 -6.07 -17.20
N HIS A 228 9.14 -7.33 -17.38
CA HIS A 228 9.30 -8.37 -16.34
C HIS A 228 10.56 -8.23 -15.50
N SER A 229 11.49 -7.38 -15.92
CA SER A 229 12.73 -7.17 -15.20
C SER A 229 12.48 -6.50 -13.86
N LYS A 230 13.32 -6.83 -12.86
CA LYS A 230 13.39 -6.04 -11.62
C LYS A 230 13.77 -4.60 -11.97
N ILE A 231 12.89 -3.67 -11.64
CA ILE A 231 13.09 -2.23 -11.80
C ILE A 231 13.43 -1.64 -10.43
N ASN A 232 14.36 -0.70 -10.39
CA ASN A 232 14.67 0.07 -9.18
C ASN A 232 14.15 1.50 -9.33
N ILE A 233 13.40 1.99 -8.34
CA ILE A 233 12.95 3.38 -8.23
C ILE A 233 13.40 3.90 -6.87
N ASP A 234 14.63 4.39 -6.83
CA ASP A 234 15.32 4.94 -5.65
C ASP A 234 15.10 4.11 -4.35
N SER A 235 14.05 4.45 -3.59
CA SER A 235 13.68 3.85 -2.31
C SER A 235 12.95 2.50 -2.37
N PHE A 236 12.65 1.95 -3.56
CA PHE A 236 11.97 0.67 -3.68
C PHE A 236 12.23 -0.04 -5.02
N TYR A 237 12.02 -1.35 -5.02
CA TYR A 237 12.17 -2.23 -6.18
C TYR A 237 10.82 -2.77 -6.60
N VAL A 238 10.64 -2.96 -7.91
CA VAL A 238 9.41 -3.49 -8.47
C VAL A 238 9.71 -4.68 -9.36
N ILE A 239 8.92 -5.74 -9.23
CA ILE A 239 8.81 -6.80 -10.22
C ILE A 239 7.38 -6.79 -10.74
N ASN A 240 7.24 -6.75 -12.06
CA ASN A 240 5.98 -6.99 -12.73
C ASN A 240 5.94 -8.46 -13.17
N PRO A 241 5.22 -9.35 -12.47
CA PRO A 241 5.28 -10.77 -12.75
C PRO A 241 4.55 -11.18 -14.04
N GLU A 242 3.69 -10.31 -14.60
CA GLU A 242 2.72 -10.68 -15.64
C GLU A 242 3.05 -10.04 -16.99
N ASN A 243 3.09 -10.84 -18.06
CA ASN A 243 3.41 -10.39 -19.41
C ASN A 243 2.46 -9.29 -19.90
N ASN A 244 3.03 -8.16 -20.34
CA ASN A 244 2.32 -7.01 -20.90
C ASN A 244 1.35 -6.29 -19.94
N LEU A 245 1.44 -6.53 -18.62
CA LEU A 245 0.68 -5.74 -17.65
C LEU A 245 1.31 -4.35 -17.55
N LYS A 246 0.57 -3.30 -17.90
CA LYS A 246 1.05 -1.92 -17.72
C LYS A 246 0.99 -1.54 -16.25
N VAL A 247 2.12 -1.08 -15.72
CA VAL A 247 2.24 -0.50 -14.38
C VAL A 247 2.49 0.99 -14.52
N TYR A 248 1.46 1.79 -14.27
CA TYR A 248 1.53 3.25 -14.35
C TYR A 248 2.19 3.84 -13.09
N LEU A 249 2.91 4.95 -13.28
CA LEU A 249 3.58 5.69 -12.22
C LEU A 249 2.89 7.02 -11.94
N ASP A 250 2.74 7.34 -10.66
CA ASP A 250 2.18 8.59 -10.16
C ASP A 250 2.93 9.05 -8.90
N PHE A 251 3.02 10.37 -8.70
CA PHE A 251 3.85 10.95 -7.63
C PHE A 251 3.02 11.68 -6.56
N GLU A 252 1.70 11.43 -6.49
CA GLU A 252 0.80 12.11 -5.56
C GLU A 252 0.49 11.27 -4.30
N GLY A 253 0.71 9.95 -4.33
CA GLY A 253 0.38 9.04 -3.23
C GLY A 253 -1.11 8.74 -3.12
N LYS A 254 -1.82 8.63 -4.24
CA LYS A 254 -3.28 8.43 -4.32
C LYS A 254 -3.66 7.05 -4.86
N ILE A 255 -4.86 6.60 -4.50
CA ILE A 255 -5.52 5.45 -5.11
C ILE A 255 -6.04 5.88 -6.49
N MET A 256 -5.73 5.13 -7.53
CA MET A 256 -5.95 5.54 -8.93
C MET A 256 -7.06 4.71 -9.58
N ASN A 257 -8.31 4.97 -9.21
CA ASN A 257 -9.47 4.21 -9.69
C ASN A 257 -9.73 4.39 -11.20
N GLU A 258 -9.23 5.47 -11.80
CA GLU A 258 -9.39 5.79 -13.22
C GLU A 258 -8.54 4.91 -14.15
N ILE A 259 -7.47 4.31 -13.61
CA ILE A 259 -6.54 3.49 -14.40
C ILE A 259 -7.10 2.07 -14.53
N LYS A 260 -7.39 1.63 -15.75
CA LYS A 260 -7.83 0.24 -16.02
C LYS A 260 -6.66 -0.74 -16.15
N ASN A 261 -5.72 -0.70 -15.21
CA ASN A 261 -4.45 -1.44 -15.21
C ASN A 261 -3.84 -1.44 -13.79
N SER A 262 -2.57 -1.85 -13.66
CA SER A 262 -1.81 -1.69 -12.43
C SER A 262 -1.17 -0.32 -12.30
N TYR A 263 -0.90 0.10 -11.07
CA TYR A 263 -0.27 1.38 -10.79
C TYR A 263 0.56 1.37 -9.51
N ILE A 264 1.52 2.29 -9.45
CA ILE A 264 2.27 2.67 -8.26
C ILE A 264 2.17 4.19 -8.14
N SER A 265 1.62 4.67 -7.02
CA SER A 265 1.52 6.08 -6.69
C SER A 265 2.18 6.36 -5.35
N TYR A 266 3.08 7.34 -5.27
CA TYR A 266 3.77 7.60 -4.02
C TYR A 266 4.17 9.07 -3.85
N ASN A 267 4.21 9.54 -2.61
CA ASN A 267 4.63 10.89 -2.24
C ASN A 267 5.59 10.81 -1.05
N LYS A 268 6.88 11.06 -1.32
CA LYS A 268 7.95 10.94 -0.30
C LYS A 268 7.83 11.99 0.81
N GLU A 269 7.42 13.20 0.47
CA GLU A 269 7.29 14.30 1.45
C GLU A 269 6.18 14.02 2.48
N LYS A 270 5.08 13.43 2.01
CA LYS A 270 3.94 13.00 2.83
C LYS A 270 4.13 11.61 3.45
N GLY A 271 5.13 10.85 3.01
CA GLY A 271 5.37 9.48 3.47
C GLY A 271 4.24 8.51 3.07
N ILE A 272 3.65 8.69 1.89
CA ILE A 272 2.55 7.85 1.40
C ILE A 272 3.01 7.02 0.20
N PHE A 273 2.73 5.72 0.22
CA PHE A 273 2.97 4.80 -0.89
C PHE A 273 1.68 4.04 -1.22
N VAL A 274 1.36 3.84 -2.48
CA VAL A 274 0.21 3.06 -2.94
C VAL A 274 0.64 2.18 -4.11
N VAL A 275 0.32 0.90 -4.05
CA VAL A 275 0.40 -0.01 -5.18
C VAL A 275 -0.96 -0.64 -5.41
N GLY A 276 -1.42 -0.70 -6.66
CA GLY A 276 -2.73 -1.22 -6.99
C GLY A 276 -2.80 -1.98 -8.31
N SER A 277 -3.88 -2.74 -8.45
CA SER A 277 -4.26 -3.45 -9.68
C SER A 277 -5.77 -3.39 -9.83
N ASN A 278 -6.24 -2.67 -10.87
CA ASN A 278 -7.65 -2.54 -11.24
C ASN A 278 -8.07 -3.52 -12.35
N VAL A 279 -7.28 -4.57 -12.54
CA VAL A 279 -7.53 -5.66 -13.48
C VAL A 279 -7.50 -6.98 -12.71
N ASN A 280 -8.18 -8.01 -13.21
CA ASN A 280 -8.24 -9.33 -12.57
C ASN A 280 -6.96 -10.16 -12.81
N ILE A 281 -5.80 -9.55 -12.55
CA ILE A 281 -4.45 -10.09 -12.77
C ILE A 281 -3.57 -9.65 -11.59
N ARG A 282 -2.60 -10.49 -11.22
CA ARG A 282 -1.63 -10.18 -10.15
C ARG A 282 -0.92 -8.87 -10.45
N GLY A 283 -1.00 -7.93 -9.52
CA GLY A 283 -0.34 -6.64 -9.65
C GLY A 283 1.17 -6.73 -9.44
N PRO A 284 1.87 -5.59 -9.57
CA PRO A 284 3.29 -5.51 -9.32
C PRO A 284 3.63 -5.88 -7.88
N ALA A 285 4.70 -6.64 -7.71
CA ALA A 285 5.31 -6.89 -6.42
C ALA A 285 6.32 -5.78 -6.12
N VAL A 286 6.23 -5.16 -4.95
CA VAL A 286 7.10 -4.07 -4.53
C VAL A 286 7.83 -4.46 -3.27
N ALA A 287 9.15 -4.27 -3.22
CA ALA A 287 9.95 -4.37 -2.01
C ALA A 287 10.64 -3.03 -1.72
N PHE A 288 10.82 -2.68 -0.45
CA PHE A 288 11.37 -1.38 -0.07
C PHE A 288 12.87 -1.47 0.23
N ASP A 289 13.60 -0.39 -0.02
CA ASP A 289 14.99 -0.24 0.43
C ASP A 289 15.04 0.15 1.92
N LYS A 290 16.16 -0.10 2.61
CA LYS A 290 16.35 0.19 4.04
C LYS A 290 16.16 1.66 4.41
N ASN A 291 16.40 2.56 3.46
CA ASN A 291 16.30 4.00 3.65
C ASN A 291 14.99 4.58 3.07
N ASN A 292 13.94 3.77 2.91
CA ASN A 292 12.69 4.25 2.33
C ASN A 292 11.98 5.31 3.23
N PRO A 293 11.26 6.27 2.65
CA PRO A 293 10.56 7.32 3.41
C PRO A 293 9.22 6.88 4.02
N PHE A 294 8.84 5.61 3.86
CA PHE A 294 7.54 5.07 4.26
C PHE A 294 7.59 4.35 5.62
N ASP A 295 8.68 4.56 6.36
CA ASP A 295 8.92 4.09 7.73
C ASP A 295 8.95 2.57 7.91
N ILE A 296 9.24 1.84 6.83
CA ILE A 296 9.52 0.42 6.93
C ILE A 296 11.01 0.28 7.23
N THR A 297 11.36 0.02 8.49
CA THR A 297 12.75 -0.14 8.91
C THR A 297 13.21 -1.56 8.63
N LEU A 298 14.25 -1.65 7.81
CA LEU A 298 14.87 -2.90 7.36
C LEU A 298 16.33 -2.94 7.83
N GLY A 299 16.70 -3.99 8.54
CA GLY A 299 18.09 -4.42 8.76
C GLY A 299 18.82 -4.86 7.48
N GLU A 300 20.04 -5.37 7.62
CA GLU A 300 20.87 -5.71 6.45
C GLU A 300 20.41 -6.96 5.69
N LYS A 301 19.72 -7.87 6.38
CA LYS A 301 19.13 -9.07 5.81
C LYS A 301 17.62 -8.96 5.92
N ASP A 302 17.07 -7.82 5.50
CA ASP A 302 15.67 -7.44 5.66
C ASP A 302 14.85 -7.35 4.35
N HIS A 303 13.59 -7.79 4.34
CA HIS A 303 12.70 -7.92 3.17
C HIS A 303 11.23 -7.76 3.59
N PHE A 304 10.72 -6.61 3.21
CA PHE A 304 9.31 -6.33 3.24
C PHE A 304 8.85 -6.17 1.81
N ALA A 305 7.91 -7.02 1.38
CA ALA A 305 7.34 -6.92 0.05
C ALA A 305 5.82 -6.97 0.08
N ILE A 306 5.21 -6.22 -0.81
CA ILE A 306 3.76 -6.10 -0.92
C ILE A 306 3.33 -6.36 -2.35
N ARG A 307 2.16 -6.94 -2.51
CA ARG A 307 1.57 -7.21 -3.82
C ARG A 307 0.05 -7.22 -3.75
N PRO A 308 -0.64 -6.32 -4.47
CA PRO A 308 -2.07 -6.46 -4.70
C PRO A 308 -2.30 -7.63 -5.67
N LEU A 309 -3.26 -8.50 -5.34
CA LEU A 309 -3.71 -9.57 -6.22
C LEU A 309 -4.98 -9.06 -6.90
N GLY A 310 -4.83 -8.48 -8.09
CA GLY A 310 -5.92 -7.82 -8.80
C GLY A 310 -7.20 -8.65 -8.89
N ASN A 311 -8.35 -7.99 -8.83
CA ASN A 311 -9.66 -8.60 -8.96
C ASN A 311 -10.59 -7.71 -9.83
N THR A 312 -11.84 -8.14 -10.03
CA THR A 312 -12.83 -7.39 -10.84
C THR A 312 -13.26 -6.05 -10.23
N GLU A 313 -13.10 -5.87 -8.91
CA GLU A 313 -13.50 -4.65 -8.18
C GLU A 313 -12.29 -3.74 -7.85
N GLY A 314 -11.10 -4.09 -8.34
CA GLY A 314 -9.82 -3.44 -8.02
C GLY A 314 -9.23 -3.86 -6.67
N SER A 315 -7.91 -3.77 -6.53
CA SER A 315 -7.19 -4.07 -5.30
C SER A 315 -6.05 -3.07 -5.10
N TYR A 316 -5.75 -2.73 -3.86
CA TYR A 316 -4.61 -1.90 -3.54
C TYR A 316 -4.02 -2.22 -2.17
N ILE A 317 -2.78 -1.78 -1.99
CA ILE A 317 -2.09 -1.69 -0.72
C ILE A 317 -1.55 -0.26 -0.62
N LYS A 318 -2.01 0.50 0.38
CA LYS A 318 -1.54 1.84 0.71
C LYS A 318 -0.75 1.77 2.01
N ILE A 319 0.41 2.41 2.06
CA ILE A 319 1.23 2.60 3.25
C ILE A 319 1.27 4.09 3.57
N GLU A 320 1.09 4.44 4.84
CA GLU A 320 1.14 5.79 5.35
C GLU A 320 2.05 5.87 6.58
N ASN A 321 3.16 6.61 6.43
CA ASN A 321 4.06 6.93 7.53
C ASN A 321 3.39 7.98 8.44
N ARG A 322 3.17 7.61 9.72
CA ARG A 322 2.55 8.48 10.73
C ARG A 322 3.47 8.84 11.89
N ASN A 323 4.77 8.58 11.78
CA ASN A 323 5.72 8.78 12.89
C ASN A 323 5.79 10.22 13.37
N LYS A 324 5.64 11.20 12.47
CA LYS A 324 5.58 12.62 12.85
C LYS A 324 4.40 12.95 13.79
N GLN A 325 3.39 12.08 13.84
CA GLN A 325 2.23 12.19 14.73
C GLN A 325 2.39 11.34 16.01
N GLY A 326 3.51 10.65 16.19
CA GLY A 326 3.73 9.70 17.30
C GLY A 326 2.95 8.39 17.16
N LEU A 327 2.43 8.10 15.96
CA LEU A 327 1.68 6.87 15.65
C LEU A 327 2.54 5.96 14.76
N ILE A 328 2.29 4.65 14.84
CA ILE A 328 2.95 3.66 13.98
C ILE A 328 2.45 3.77 12.53
N PRO A 329 3.24 3.34 11.53
CA PRO A 329 2.78 3.30 10.14
C PRO A 329 1.51 2.49 9.96
N LYS A 330 0.68 2.93 9.01
CA LYS A 330 -0.57 2.26 8.66
C LYS A 330 -0.48 1.68 7.25
N ILE A 331 -0.92 0.44 7.11
CA ILE A 331 -1.22 -0.20 5.84
C ILE A 331 -2.72 -0.33 5.70
N GLU A 332 -3.27 0.20 4.63
CA GLU A 332 -4.65 0.01 4.23
C GLU A 332 -4.68 -0.87 2.98
N THR A 333 -5.44 -1.95 3.01
CA THR A 333 -5.56 -2.87 1.88
C THR A 333 -7.01 -2.91 1.38
N LEU A 334 -7.19 -3.09 0.08
CA LEU A 334 -8.49 -3.38 -0.53
C LEU A 334 -8.44 -4.69 -1.28
N ASN A 335 -9.47 -5.52 -1.04
CA ASN A 335 -9.67 -6.81 -1.69
C ASN A 335 -8.45 -7.72 -1.51
N GLN A 336 -8.04 -8.46 -2.53
CA GLN A 336 -7.03 -9.50 -2.39
C GLN A 336 -5.61 -8.92 -2.41
N TYR A 337 -4.80 -9.29 -1.42
CA TYR A 337 -3.43 -8.79 -1.26
C TYR A 337 -2.51 -9.87 -0.67
N VAL A 338 -1.21 -9.66 -0.81
CA VAL A 338 -0.15 -10.39 -0.11
C VAL A 338 0.86 -9.39 0.42
N ILE A 339 1.22 -9.52 1.69
CA ILE A 339 2.31 -8.82 2.35
C ILE A 339 3.28 -9.89 2.85
N ASN A 340 4.49 -9.90 2.30
CA ASN A 340 5.59 -10.70 2.79
C ASN A 340 6.38 -9.91 3.83
N GLU A 341 6.69 -10.59 4.93
CA GLU A 341 7.65 -10.15 5.93
C GLU A 341 8.48 -11.39 6.28
N ASP A 342 9.78 -11.39 5.99
CA ASP A 342 10.62 -12.58 6.18
C ASP A 342 10.11 -13.85 5.46
N SER A 343 10.16 -14.95 6.20
CA SER A 343 9.68 -16.28 5.96
C SER A 343 8.19 -16.41 6.26
N PHE A 344 7.40 -15.34 6.29
CA PHE A 344 5.95 -15.46 6.37
C PHE A 344 5.24 -14.47 5.45
N SER A 345 3.99 -14.79 5.16
CA SER A 345 3.13 -13.96 4.32
C SER A 345 1.78 -13.77 4.99
N VAL A 346 1.26 -12.55 4.90
CA VAL A 346 -0.11 -12.19 5.26
C VAL A 346 -0.90 -12.02 3.97
N ASP A 347 -1.98 -12.77 3.80
CA ASP A 347 -2.84 -12.67 2.63
C ASP A 347 -4.32 -12.65 3.00
N TYR A 348 -5.12 -11.88 2.25
CA TYR A 348 -6.58 -11.96 2.31
C TYR A 348 -7.10 -12.84 1.18
N ASN A 349 -8.02 -13.75 1.49
CA ASN A 349 -8.72 -14.55 0.49
C ASN A 349 -10.19 -14.10 0.42
N PRO A 350 -10.63 -13.51 -0.71
CA PRO A 350 -11.98 -12.99 -0.87
C PRO A 350 -13.05 -14.08 -0.82
N ASP A 351 -12.78 -15.29 -1.35
CA ASP A 351 -13.75 -16.39 -1.40
C ASP A 351 -14.16 -16.87 0.01
N THR A 352 -13.19 -16.90 0.93
CA THR A 352 -13.40 -17.32 2.31
C THR A 352 -13.70 -16.16 3.25
N GLY A 353 -13.45 -14.92 2.81
CA GLY A 353 -13.55 -13.71 3.63
C GLY A 353 -12.58 -13.70 4.82
N LYS A 354 -11.45 -14.42 4.72
CA LYS A 354 -10.49 -14.62 5.81
C LYS A 354 -9.12 -14.03 5.47
N ILE A 355 -8.41 -13.63 6.51
CA ILE A 355 -7.00 -13.26 6.47
C ILE A 355 -6.18 -14.44 6.99
N TYR A 356 -5.12 -14.78 6.28
CA TYR A 356 -4.22 -15.88 6.58
C TYR A 356 -2.84 -15.35 6.93
N ILE A 357 -2.19 -16.02 7.87
CA ILE A 357 -0.75 -15.90 8.13
C ILE A 357 -0.15 -17.24 7.74
N ARG A 358 0.69 -17.25 6.71
CA ARG A 358 1.24 -18.48 6.15
C ARG A 358 2.76 -18.52 6.36
N PRO A 359 3.32 -19.68 6.71
CA PRO A 359 4.77 -19.87 6.65
C PRO A 359 5.23 -19.81 5.19
N GLY A 360 6.40 -19.24 4.97
CA GLY A 360 7.01 -18.99 3.67
C GLY A 360 6.71 -17.62 3.07
N ALA A 361 7.60 -17.19 2.18
CA ALA A 361 7.47 -16.00 1.36
C ALA A 361 6.63 -16.32 0.10
N PHE A 362 5.51 -15.63 -0.10
CA PHE A 362 4.62 -15.80 -1.27
C PHE A 362 4.99 -14.90 -2.45
N ILE A 363 5.66 -13.79 -2.16
CA ILE A 363 6.36 -12.94 -3.13
C ILE A 363 7.84 -13.39 -3.17
N THR A 364 8.32 -13.81 -4.34
CA THR A 364 9.70 -14.30 -4.54
C THR A 364 10.48 -13.42 -5.52
N GLY A 365 11.81 -13.52 -5.50
CA GLY A 365 12.68 -12.85 -6.48
C GLY A 365 13.04 -11.39 -6.18
N LEU A 366 12.56 -10.82 -5.07
CA LEU A 366 12.88 -9.43 -4.68
C LEU A 366 14.04 -9.30 -3.68
N GLY A 367 14.39 -10.36 -2.95
CA GLY A 367 15.46 -10.40 -1.94
C GLY A 367 15.03 -11.17 -0.67
N GLU A 368 15.85 -11.14 0.40
CA GLU A 368 15.59 -11.84 1.67
C GLU A 368 15.62 -10.91 2.89
N GLY A 369 14.71 -11.17 3.86
CA GLY A 369 14.75 -10.61 5.21
C GLY A 369 13.50 -10.10 5.97
N SER A 370 13.69 -9.48 7.16
CA SER A 370 12.66 -9.01 8.11
C SER A 370 12.18 -7.57 7.97
N SER A 371 11.13 -7.21 8.68
CA SER A 371 10.83 -5.80 8.99
C SER A 371 10.62 -5.70 10.48
N THR A 372 11.33 -4.78 11.12
CA THR A 372 11.24 -4.56 12.57
C THR A 372 10.23 -3.47 12.94
N THR A 373 9.71 -2.73 11.95
CA THR A 373 8.65 -1.75 12.20
C THR A 373 7.34 -2.46 12.57
N PRO A 374 6.70 -2.09 13.70
CA PRO A 374 5.30 -2.40 13.96
C PRO A 374 4.43 -1.62 12.98
N ILE A 375 3.47 -2.30 12.36
CA ILE A 375 2.63 -1.73 11.31
C ILE A 375 1.17 -2.03 11.62
N GLU A 376 0.31 -1.01 11.65
CA GLU A 376 -1.13 -1.18 11.69
C GLU A 376 -1.65 -1.65 10.32
N ILE A 377 -2.51 -2.67 10.26
CA ILE A 377 -3.08 -3.15 8.99
C ILE A 377 -4.61 -3.06 9.05
N GLN A 378 -5.18 -2.14 8.28
CA GLN A 378 -6.61 -2.06 8.00
C GLN A 378 -6.94 -2.78 6.70
N ASN A 379 -7.85 -3.75 6.77
CA ASN A 379 -8.19 -4.59 5.63
C ASN A 379 -9.64 -4.33 5.20
N LEU A 380 -9.81 -3.97 3.94
CA LEU A 380 -11.09 -3.61 3.34
C LEU A 380 -11.44 -4.59 2.22
N ARG A 381 -12.73 -4.80 1.99
CA ARG A 381 -13.23 -5.47 0.78
C ARG A 381 -14.34 -4.65 0.15
N THR A 382 -14.56 -4.84 -1.14
CA THR A 382 -15.78 -4.38 -1.80
C THR A 382 -16.82 -5.51 -1.77
N LYS A 383 -18.07 -5.15 -1.47
CA LYS A 383 -19.22 -6.03 -1.49
C LYS A 383 -20.39 -5.29 -2.13
N ASN A 384 -20.77 -5.69 -3.34
CA ASN A 384 -21.79 -5.00 -4.14
C ASN A 384 -21.47 -3.50 -4.33
N GLY A 385 -20.21 -3.17 -4.59
CA GLY A 385 -19.75 -1.78 -4.72
C GLY A 385 -19.60 -1.00 -3.41
N LYS A 386 -19.97 -1.56 -2.25
CA LYS A 386 -19.76 -0.95 -0.94
C LYS A 386 -18.46 -1.45 -0.31
N ILE A 387 -17.62 -0.54 0.18
CA ILE A 387 -16.42 -0.88 0.94
C ILE A 387 -16.83 -1.28 2.38
N GLU A 388 -16.36 -2.44 2.83
CA GLU A 388 -16.53 -2.96 4.18
C GLU A 388 -15.17 -3.25 4.81
N ASP A 389 -14.99 -2.88 6.08
CA ASP A 389 -13.86 -3.35 6.88
C ASP A 389 -14.06 -4.85 7.18
N VAL A 390 -13.08 -5.68 6.83
CA VAL A 390 -13.16 -7.13 7.06
C VAL A 390 -12.52 -7.57 8.36
N SER A 391 -11.76 -6.69 9.02
CA SER A 391 -11.15 -6.98 10.31
C SER A 391 -12.19 -7.31 11.39
N ILE A 392 -13.41 -6.77 11.26
CA ILE A 392 -14.53 -7.01 12.18
C ILE A 392 -15.20 -8.39 11.99
N TYR A 393 -14.99 -9.09 10.86
CA TYR A 393 -15.86 -10.21 10.45
C TYR A 393 -15.35 -11.63 10.73
N LYS A 394 -14.09 -11.85 11.13
CA LYS A 394 -13.55 -13.07 11.82
C LYS A 394 -12.01 -13.15 11.67
N SER A 395 -11.35 -13.45 12.80
CA SER A 395 -9.93 -13.82 12.99
C SER A 395 -8.91 -12.99 12.21
N VAL A 396 -8.53 -11.84 12.78
CA VAL A 396 -7.57 -10.91 12.16
C VAL A 396 -6.53 -10.43 13.17
N MET A 397 -5.27 -10.38 12.73
CA MET A 397 -4.17 -9.68 13.40
C MET A 397 -4.43 -8.18 13.30
N LEU A 398 -4.82 -7.58 14.42
CA LEU A 398 -4.88 -6.13 14.58
C LEU A 398 -3.58 -5.67 15.25
N ILE A 399 -2.86 -4.81 14.54
CA ILE A 399 -1.99 -3.83 15.18
C ILE A 399 -2.74 -2.51 14.94
N GLY A 400 -3.05 -1.75 15.98
CA GLY A 400 -3.78 -0.49 15.88
C GLY A 400 -3.96 0.15 17.25
N ASP A 401 -3.98 1.47 17.29
CA ASP A 401 -3.81 2.25 18.53
C ASP A 401 -5.03 2.25 19.46
N GLU A 402 -6.19 1.76 19.00
CA GLU A 402 -7.46 1.79 19.76
C GLU A 402 -8.10 0.42 20.02
N ASN A 403 -7.50 -0.70 19.58
CA ASN A 403 -8.01 -2.04 19.88
C ASN A 403 -6.92 -2.94 20.47
N GLU A 404 -7.21 -3.45 21.66
CA GLU A 404 -6.49 -4.54 22.32
C GLU A 404 -6.32 -5.73 21.38
N MET A 405 -5.18 -6.39 21.50
CA MET A 405 -4.76 -7.47 20.63
C MET A 405 -5.78 -8.64 20.63
N GLY A 406 -6.54 -8.82 19.53
CA GLY A 406 -7.51 -9.92 19.27
C GLY A 406 -8.83 -9.85 20.09
N TYR A 407 -10.05 -10.14 19.61
CA TYR A 407 -10.53 -11.05 18.57
C TYR A 407 -12.01 -10.73 18.19
N GLY A 408 -12.47 -11.24 17.04
CA GLY A 408 -13.91 -11.44 16.73
C GLY A 408 -14.54 -12.64 17.47
N PRO A 409 -15.83 -12.99 17.21
CA PRO A 409 -16.67 -13.79 18.12
C PRO A 409 -16.32 -15.29 18.29
N TYR A 410 -15.28 -15.83 17.64
CA TYR A 410 -14.90 -17.25 17.72
C TYR A 410 -13.36 -17.45 17.72
N PRO A 411 -12.69 -17.37 18.87
CA PRO A 411 -11.23 -17.35 18.99
C PRO A 411 -10.50 -18.70 18.95
N SER A 412 -11.14 -19.79 18.51
CA SER A 412 -10.56 -21.14 18.66
C SER A 412 -9.31 -21.46 17.82
N TRP A 413 -8.78 -20.57 16.97
CA TRP A 413 -7.68 -20.95 16.06
C TRP A 413 -6.71 -19.79 15.75
N MET A 414 -5.77 -19.53 16.67
CA MET A 414 -4.38 -19.28 16.30
C MET A 414 -3.52 -20.36 16.94
N PRO A 415 -3.34 -21.53 16.29
CA PRO A 415 -2.28 -22.42 16.69
C PRO A 415 -0.97 -21.73 16.32
N SER A 416 -0.32 -21.08 17.29
CA SER A 416 1.11 -20.84 17.14
C SER A 416 1.75 -22.24 17.10
N ASN A 417 2.64 -22.47 16.14
CA ASN A 417 3.49 -23.67 16.13
C ASN A 417 4.47 -23.71 17.32
N VAL A 418 4.37 -22.76 18.25
CA VAL A 418 4.99 -22.83 19.56
C VAL A 418 4.18 -23.82 20.40
N ARG A 419 4.36 -25.12 20.10
CA ARG A 419 4.01 -26.22 21.01
C ARG A 419 4.46 -25.82 22.40
N HIS A 420 3.52 -25.69 23.33
CA HIS A 420 3.73 -25.75 24.78
C HIS A 420 5.20 -25.58 25.19
N THR A 421 5.82 -24.43 24.91
CA THR A 421 7.05 -24.11 25.60
C THR A 421 6.56 -23.79 26.99
N LYS A 422 6.58 -24.82 27.82
CA LYS A 422 7.18 -24.69 29.14
C LYS A 422 8.36 -23.74 28.93
N ILE A 423 8.16 -22.45 29.16
CA ILE A 423 9.28 -21.52 29.13
C ILE A 423 10.06 -21.96 30.35
N GLU A 424 11.07 -22.80 30.11
CA GLU A 424 11.97 -23.32 31.12
C GLU A 424 12.56 -22.10 31.83
N GLY A 425 11.99 -21.79 32.99
CA GLY A 425 12.11 -20.47 33.58
C GLY A 425 11.04 -20.23 34.63
N TYR A 426 9.76 -20.51 34.37
CA TYR A 426 8.71 -20.26 35.38
C TYR A 426 8.65 -21.35 36.44
N ARG A 427 9.51 -21.26 37.45
CA ARG A 427 9.31 -21.89 38.76
C ARG A 427 9.08 -20.80 39.78
N THR A 428 7.83 -20.47 40.06
CA THR A 428 7.44 -19.86 41.33
C THR A 428 7.02 -20.98 42.26
N GLY A 429 7.38 -20.89 43.54
CA GLY A 429 7.14 -21.93 44.57
C GLY A 429 5.67 -22.09 44.97
N GLY A 430 4.77 -22.31 44.00
CA GLY A 430 3.33 -22.40 44.23
C GLY A 430 2.51 -22.56 42.95
N GLY A 431 2.89 -23.51 42.09
CA GLY A 431 2.11 -23.92 40.91
C GLY A 431 2.54 -23.25 39.60
N ASP A 432 2.44 -24.00 38.51
CA ASP A 432 2.76 -23.55 37.15
C ASP A 432 1.93 -22.31 36.78
N VAL A 433 2.59 -21.19 36.49
CA VAL A 433 1.95 -20.02 35.89
C VAL A 433 1.92 -20.24 34.39
N TYR A 434 0.74 -20.59 33.87
CA TYR A 434 0.51 -20.68 32.45
C TYR A 434 0.15 -19.29 31.93
N PHE A 435 1.06 -18.61 31.24
CA PHE A 435 0.62 -17.69 30.19
C PHE A 435 -0.07 -18.55 29.13
N MET A 436 -1.40 -18.65 29.22
CA MET A 436 -2.18 -19.52 28.35
C MET A 436 -2.35 -18.92 26.95
N LYS A 437 -2.51 -19.83 25.99
CA LYS A 437 -2.70 -19.57 24.56
C LYS A 437 -3.73 -18.46 24.31
N GLY A 438 -3.28 -17.38 23.67
CA GLY A 438 -4.05 -16.18 23.37
C GLY A 438 -3.45 -15.02 24.15
N VAL A 439 -2.52 -14.23 23.64
CA VAL A 439 -2.33 -13.74 22.28
C VAL A 439 -0.83 -13.71 22.02
N SER A 440 -0.30 -14.77 21.40
CA SER A 440 1.09 -14.78 20.94
C SER A 440 1.15 -13.93 19.67
N ASN A 441 1.25 -12.61 19.81
CA ASN A 441 1.70 -11.77 18.72
C ASN A 441 3.22 -11.96 18.63
N ILE A 442 3.64 -13.02 17.91
CA ILE A 442 5.07 -13.33 17.73
C ILE A 442 5.85 -12.09 17.27
N ARG A 443 5.20 -11.22 16.49
CA ARG A 443 5.74 -9.96 16.00
C ARG A 443 5.87 -8.89 17.06
N LEU A 444 4.92 -8.80 18.01
CA LEU A 444 5.10 -7.97 19.20
C LEU A 444 6.38 -8.40 19.94
N TYR A 445 6.60 -9.71 20.15
CA TYR A 445 7.82 -10.19 20.80
C TYR A 445 9.10 -10.01 19.98
N TYR A 446 9.01 -10.00 18.64
CA TYR A 446 10.12 -9.59 17.77
C TYR A 446 10.44 -8.11 17.97
N ASN A 447 9.41 -7.28 18.14
CA ASN A 447 9.50 -5.82 18.20
C ASN A 447 9.59 -5.25 19.62
N THR A 448 9.51 -6.06 20.68
CA THR A 448 9.64 -5.67 22.10
C THR A 448 10.74 -6.50 22.79
N ARG A 449 12.00 -6.27 22.40
CA ARG A 449 13.15 -7.00 22.97
C ARG A 449 13.84 -6.24 24.09
N THR A 450 13.69 -4.92 24.09
CA THR A 450 14.32 -4.01 25.05
C THR A 450 13.26 -3.14 25.75
N LEU A 451 13.65 -2.50 26.86
CA LEU A 451 12.80 -1.48 27.51
C LEU A 451 12.50 -0.30 26.57
N ALA A 452 13.44 0.08 25.69
CA ALA A 452 13.22 1.14 24.72
C ALA A 452 12.09 0.75 23.74
N ASP A 453 12.11 -0.49 23.25
CA ASP A 453 11.06 -1.02 22.38
C ASP A 453 9.70 -1.06 23.06
N PHE A 454 9.66 -1.53 24.31
CA PHE A 454 8.46 -1.52 25.13
C PHE A 454 7.91 -0.10 25.28
N ASN A 455 8.76 0.84 25.68
CA ASN A 455 8.36 2.23 25.88
C ASN A 455 7.86 2.86 24.58
N ARG A 456 8.45 2.52 23.43
CA ARG A 456 7.98 2.99 22.12
C ARG A 456 6.51 2.61 21.85
N LEU A 457 6.05 1.45 22.32
CA LEU A 457 4.68 0.98 22.12
C LEU A 457 3.71 1.43 23.23
N PHE A 458 4.19 1.59 24.47
CA PHE A 458 3.31 1.73 25.64
C PHE A 458 3.53 3.01 26.48
N SER A 459 4.58 3.80 26.23
CA SER A 459 4.95 4.95 27.08
C SER A 459 3.93 6.09 27.08
N ASN A 460 3.09 6.19 26.04
CA ASN A 460 1.97 7.13 26.00
C ASN A 460 0.84 6.72 26.97
N ARG A 461 0.83 5.48 27.47
CA ARG A 461 -0.21 4.95 28.36
C ARG A 461 0.25 4.92 29.82
N PHE A 462 1.45 4.43 30.09
CA PHE A 462 2.00 4.37 31.45
C PHE A 462 3.53 4.33 31.42
N ARG A 463 4.15 4.71 32.55
CA ARG A 463 5.60 4.76 32.74
C ARG A 463 6.11 3.47 33.38
N VAL A 464 7.27 2.99 32.96
CA VAL A 464 7.96 1.88 33.63
C VAL A 464 9.27 2.37 34.23
N VAL A 465 9.47 2.10 35.52
CA VAL A 465 10.69 2.42 36.27
C VAL A 465 11.36 1.11 36.69
N ASP A 466 12.45 0.75 36.01
CA ASP A 466 13.20 -0.50 36.27
C ASP A 466 14.39 -0.25 37.20
N SER A 467 14.10 0.00 38.48
CA SER A 467 15.15 0.20 39.51
C SER A 467 15.95 -1.08 39.78
N ALA A 468 15.37 -2.25 39.49
CA ALA A 468 16.02 -3.55 39.64
C ALA A 468 16.95 -3.93 38.47
N GLY A 469 16.80 -3.28 37.31
CA GLY A 469 17.58 -3.56 36.10
C GLY A 469 17.22 -4.88 35.41
N ILE A 470 16.05 -5.46 35.72
CA ILE A 470 15.66 -6.79 35.23
C ILE A 470 15.15 -6.78 33.79
N LEU A 471 14.80 -5.61 33.23
CA LEU A 471 14.35 -5.45 31.85
C LEU A 471 15.50 -5.40 30.83
N ARG A 472 16.74 -5.64 31.30
CA ARG A 472 17.86 -6.03 30.43
C ARG A 472 17.69 -7.44 29.86
N ASP A 473 16.91 -8.29 30.53
CA ASP A 473 16.53 -9.61 30.02
C ASP A 473 15.30 -9.47 29.10
N PRO A 474 15.40 -9.82 27.79
CA PRO A 474 14.27 -9.78 26.86
C PRO A 474 13.08 -10.62 27.32
N SER A 475 13.30 -11.66 28.14
CA SER A 475 12.23 -12.51 28.69
C SER A 475 11.34 -11.72 29.64
N ASN A 476 11.93 -10.85 30.48
CA ASN A 476 11.17 -9.98 31.39
C ASN A 476 10.45 -8.86 30.63
N VAL A 477 11.05 -8.34 29.56
CA VAL A 477 10.35 -7.39 28.66
C VAL A 477 9.11 -8.04 28.06
N ARG A 478 9.21 -9.29 27.56
CA ARG A 478 8.06 -10.04 27.03
C ARG A 478 6.98 -10.26 28.08
N VAL A 479 7.34 -10.63 29.31
CA VAL A 479 6.37 -10.77 30.41
C VAL A 479 5.63 -9.47 30.67
N LEU A 480 6.36 -8.37 30.73
CA LEU A 480 5.77 -7.05 30.94
C LEU A 480 4.83 -6.67 29.79
N THR A 481 5.25 -6.94 28.56
CA THR A 481 4.44 -6.78 27.36
C THR A 481 3.15 -7.60 27.42
N ASP A 482 3.24 -8.88 27.78
CA ASP A 482 2.07 -9.77 27.92
C ASP A 482 1.11 -9.28 28.99
N LEU A 483 1.66 -8.94 30.15
CA LEU A 483 0.90 -8.45 31.29
C LEU A 483 0.07 -7.22 30.92
N VAL A 484 0.69 -6.24 30.27
CA VAL A 484 0.00 -5.00 29.89
C VAL A 484 -0.98 -5.25 28.75
N SER A 485 -0.59 -6.06 27.77
CA SER A 485 -1.43 -6.34 26.62
C SER A 485 -2.69 -7.13 27.01
N SER A 486 -2.64 -7.88 28.13
CA SER A 486 -3.80 -8.58 28.69
C SER A 486 -4.68 -7.71 29.59
N LEU A 487 -4.42 -6.40 29.69
CA LEU A 487 -5.25 -5.46 30.45
C LEU A 487 -6.37 -4.90 29.59
N THR A 488 -7.55 -4.81 30.18
CA THR A 488 -8.67 -4.05 29.61
C THR A 488 -8.33 -2.57 29.48
N SER A 489 -9.01 -1.86 28.58
CA SER A 489 -8.77 -0.44 28.34
C SER A 489 -9.00 0.39 29.60
N ARG A 490 -9.90 -0.07 30.47
CA ARG A 490 -10.11 0.50 31.80
C ARG A 490 -8.87 0.32 32.69
N ASN A 491 -8.33 -0.90 32.78
CA ASN A 491 -7.09 -1.18 33.51
C ASN A 491 -5.91 -0.37 32.95
N GLN A 492 -5.75 -0.33 31.63
CA GLN A 492 -4.66 0.42 30.99
C GLN A 492 -4.74 1.92 31.25
N ARG A 493 -5.95 2.51 31.29
CA ARG A 493 -6.14 3.92 31.64
C ARG A 493 -5.88 4.21 33.11
N ALA A 494 -6.24 3.28 33.98
CA ALA A 494 -6.08 3.42 35.42
C ALA A 494 -4.61 3.28 35.83
N LEU A 495 -3.88 2.35 35.20
CA LEU A 495 -2.45 2.16 35.40
C LEU A 495 -1.66 3.35 34.85
N LYS A 496 -0.84 3.96 35.70
CA LYS A 496 0.01 5.12 35.37
C LYS A 496 1.49 4.79 35.43
N THR A 497 1.90 4.01 36.43
CA THR A 497 3.31 3.65 36.61
C THR A 497 3.46 2.21 37.08
N ILE A 498 4.44 1.49 36.53
CA ILE A 498 4.95 0.21 37.05
C ILE A 498 6.36 0.44 37.55
N ILE A 499 6.62 0.16 38.82
CA ILE A 499 7.94 0.26 39.44
C ILE A 499 8.44 -1.15 39.76
N LEU A 500 9.59 -1.52 39.21
CA LEU A 500 10.24 -2.81 39.42
C LEU A 500 11.40 -2.64 40.40
N GLU A 501 11.27 -3.21 41.60
CA GLU A 501 12.18 -2.97 42.72
C GLU A 501 12.99 -4.23 43.08
N PRO A 502 14.31 -4.11 43.34
CA PRO A 502 15.16 -5.27 43.57
C PRO A 502 14.93 -5.91 44.95
N TRP A 503 14.51 -5.13 45.95
CA TRP A 503 14.22 -5.63 47.30
C TRP A 503 13.14 -4.75 47.94
N ALA A 504 12.02 -5.38 48.32
CA ALA A 504 11.00 -4.77 49.14
C ALA A 504 10.52 -5.76 50.22
N TRP A 505 9.89 -5.24 51.27
CA TRP A 505 9.30 -6.07 52.34
C TRP A 505 7.93 -6.65 51.93
N TYR A 506 7.38 -6.24 50.79
CA TYR A 506 6.16 -6.75 50.16
C TYR A 506 6.47 -7.53 48.88
N ALA A 507 5.50 -8.30 48.39
CA ALA A 507 5.54 -8.91 47.06
C ALA A 507 5.11 -7.92 45.96
N GLY A 508 4.06 -7.15 46.24
CA GLY A 508 3.57 -6.04 45.44
C GLY A 508 2.89 -5.00 46.32
N LEU A 509 2.70 -3.80 45.77
CA LEU A 509 1.94 -2.72 46.39
C LEU A 509 1.29 -1.88 45.28
N ALA A 510 0.04 -1.46 45.47
CA ALA A 510 -0.63 -0.49 44.62
C ALA A 510 -1.10 0.73 45.40
N ASP A 511 -1.14 1.89 44.75
CA ASP A 511 -1.68 3.12 45.30
C ASP A 511 -2.85 3.69 44.47
N ASP A 512 -3.47 4.74 45.01
CA ASP A 512 -4.63 5.43 44.39
C ASP A 512 -4.26 6.34 43.21
N SER A 513 -2.96 6.55 42.95
CA SER A 513 -2.46 7.29 41.79
C SER A 513 -2.42 6.43 40.52
N GLY A 514 -2.67 5.13 40.65
CA GLY A 514 -2.51 4.16 39.57
C GLY A 514 -1.08 3.64 39.43
N THR A 515 -0.28 3.73 40.49
CA THR A 515 1.07 3.18 40.52
C THR A 515 1.05 1.80 41.16
N ILE A 516 1.77 0.86 40.55
CA ILE A 516 2.07 -0.45 41.16
C ILE A 516 3.57 -0.58 41.36
N HIS A 517 3.96 -1.12 42.51
CA HIS A 517 5.30 -1.52 42.86
C HIS A 517 5.36 -3.03 42.88
N LEU A 518 6.35 -3.61 42.20
CA LEU A 518 6.56 -5.05 42.12
C LEU A 518 7.95 -5.38 42.66
N ASN A 519 7.99 -6.22 43.69
CA ASN A 519 9.25 -6.77 44.16
C ASN A 519 9.71 -7.87 43.21
N VAL A 520 10.83 -7.62 42.56
CA VAL A 520 11.43 -8.51 41.56
C VAL A 520 12.83 -8.95 41.97
N GLY A 521 13.10 -9.05 43.28
CA GLY A 521 14.39 -9.53 43.81
C GLY A 521 14.78 -10.94 43.39
N SER A 522 13.83 -11.72 42.87
CA SER A 522 14.10 -13.00 42.20
C SER A 522 14.66 -12.86 40.76
N GLY A 523 14.81 -11.63 40.26
CA GLY A 523 15.17 -11.32 38.89
C GLY A 523 14.01 -11.43 37.88
N ARG A 524 12.77 -11.61 38.35
CA ARG A 524 11.61 -11.93 37.51
C ARG A 524 10.36 -11.20 37.95
N ILE A 525 9.52 -10.84 36.96
CA ILE A 525 8.19 -10.29 37.18
C ILE A 525 7.22 -11.43 37.49
N SER A 526 6.45 -11.33 38.58
CA SER A 526 5.36 -12.26 38.89
C SER A 526 4.05 -11.76 38.26
N PRO A 527 3.50 -12.44 37.24
CA PRO A 527 2.27 -11.99 36.59
C PRO A 527 1.08 -11.98 37.53
N ALA A 528 1.00 -12.97 38.42
CA ALA A 528 -0.06 -13.06 39.42
C ALA A 528 -0.04 -11.85 40.36
N VAL A 529 1.11 -11.54 40.96
CA VAL A 529 1.26 -10.37 41.84
C VAL A 529 1.00 -9.08 41.08
N ALA A 530 1.51 -8.95 39.85
CA ALA A 530 1.24 -7.75 39.06
C ALA A 530 -0.25 -7.55 38.75
N ARG A 531 -0.98 -8.63 38.44
CA ARG A 531 -2.44 -8.57 38.24
C ARG A 531 -3.20 -8.28 39.53
N HIS A 532 -2.72 -8.80 40.65
CA HIS A 532 -3.22 -8.46 41.98
C HIS A 532 -3.17 -6.94 42.21
N GLU A 533 -1.99 -6.34 42.05
CA GLU A 533 -1.80 -4.91 42.27
C GLU A 533 -2.59 -4.06 41.27
N MET A 534 -2.74 -4.50 40.03
CA MET A 534 -3.59 -3.82 39.04
C MET A 534 -5.06 -3.82 39.42
N ALA A 535 -5.55 -4.89 40.04
CA ALA A 535 -6.92 -4.92 40.55
C ALA A 535 -7.10 -3.97 41.75
N HIS A 536 -6.07 -3.82 42.60
CA HIS A 536 -6.07 -2.76 43.60
C HIS A 536 -6.14 -1.37 42.94
N VAL A 537 -5.42 -1.10 41.86
CA VAL A 537 -5.55 0.19 41.13
C VAL A 537 -6.98 0.48 40.64
N LEU A 538 -7.75 -0.55 40.27
CA LEU A 538 -9.16 -0.36 39.90
C LEU A 538 -10.09 -0.21 41.11
N ASP A 539 -9.71 -0.78 42.26
CA ASP A 539 -10.51 -0.71 43.49
C ASP A 539 -10.13 0.49 44.39
N LEU A 540 -8.96 1.08 44.15
CA LEU A 540 -8.39 2.25 44.80
C LEU A 540 -8.49 3.49 43.90
N GLY A 541 -8.67 4.65 44.51
CA GLY A 541 -8.59 5.92 43.80
C GLY A 541 -9.78 6.26 42.88
N PRO A 542 -9.58 7.17 41.90
CA PRO A 542 -10.67 7.78 41.14
C PRO A 542 -11.34 6.82 40.15
N TYR A 543 -10.76 5.64 39.93
CA TYR A 543 -11.26 4.65 38.98
C TYR A 543 -12.20 3.62 39.61
N LYS A 544 -12.40 3.66 40.93
CA LYS A 544 -13.33 2.78 41.66
C LYS A 544 -14.76 2.96 41.17
N HIS A 545 -15.40 1.89 40.70
CA HIS A 545 -16.83 1.94 40.40
C HIS A 545 -17.63 1.97 41.70
N LYS A 546 -18.55 2.94 41.85
CA LYS A 546 -19.34 3.11 43.08
C LYS A 546 -20.14 1.85 43.45
N ASP A 547 -20.68 1.18 42.44
CA ASP A 547 -21.54 0.00 42.64
C ASP A 547 -20.77 -1.34 42.74
N PHE A 548 -19.50 -1.37 42.34
CA PHE A 548 -18.73 -2.63 42.27
C PHE A 548 -18.67 -3.32 43.62
N GLU A 549 -18.28 -2.60 44.68
CA GLU A 549 -18.13 -3.18 46.02
C GLU A 549 -19.45 -3.77 46.55
N SER A 550 -20.56 -3.05 46.32
CA SER A 550 -21.89 -3.48 46.75
C SER A 550 -22.31 -4.75 46.01
N GLU A 551 -22.14 -4.77 44.68
CA GLU A 551 -22.50 -5.92 43.85
C GLU A 551 -21.59 -7.13 44.11
N TRP A 552 -20.28 -6.93 44.23
CA TRP A 552 -19.30 -7.96 44.58
C TRP A 552 -19.65 -8.67 45.89
N ARG A 553 -19.98 -7.91 46.93
CA ARG A 553 -20.36 -8.48 48.23
C ARG A 553 -21.70 -9.20 48.19
N SER A 554 -22.64 -8.71 47.38
CA SER A 554 -23.99 -9.27 47.31
C SER A 554 -24.04 -10.69 46.73
N VAL A 555 -23.03 -11.13 45.97
CA VAL A 555 -23.01 -12.44 45.30
C VAL A 555 -22.27 -13.54 46.07
N GLY A 556 -21.77 -13.29 47.28
CA GLY A 556 -21.04 -14.33 48.02
C GLY A 556 -20.37 -13.96 49.34
N GLY A 557 -20.56 -12.76 49.90
CA GLY A 557 -19.82 -12.34 51.10
C GLY A 557 -18.31 -12.21 50.86
N ARG A 558 -17.51 -12.12 51.92
CA ARG A 558 -16.05 -12.16 51.77
C ARG A 558 -15.62 -13.58 51.43
N ILE A 559 -14.65 -13.73 50.52
CA ILE A 559 -13.96 -15.00 50.29
C ILE A 559 -13.27 -15.51 51.57
N THR A 560 -12.95 -14.60 52.48
CA THR A 560 -12.27 -14.87 53.76
C THR A 560 -13.20 -15.31 54.88
N ASP A 561 -14.53 -15.29 54.69
CA ASP A 561 -15.41 -15.99 55.65
C ASP A 561 -15.14 -17.49 55.42
N GLU A 562 -14.74 -18.21 56.47
CA GLU A 562 -14.29 -19.63 56.54
C GLU A 562 -15.22 -20.68 55.88
N ARG A 563 -16.26 -20.22 55.20
CA ARG A 563 -17.33 -20.99 54.57
C ARG A 563 -17.08 -21.29 53.09
N ILE A 564 -16.09 -20.72 52.37
CA ILE A 564 -15.84 -21.08 50.95
C ILE A 564 -14.49 -21.82 50.81
N PRO A 565 -14.46 -23.16 50.82
CA PRO A 565 -13.22 -23.94 50.63
C PRO A 565 -12.65 -23.74 49.23
N GLY A 566 -11.34 -23.52 49.13
CA GLY A 566 -10.62 -23.37 47.86
C GLY A 566 -9.88 -22.04 47.67
N TYR A 567 -10.08 -21.08 48.58
CA TYR A 567 -9.29 -19.84 48.66
C TYR A 567 -8.44 -19.82 49.92
N HIS A 568 -7.23 -20.38 49.85
CA HIS A 568 -6.22 -20.15 50.87
C HIS A 568 -5.36 -18.97 50.44
N THR A 569 -5.58 -17.79 51.01
CA THR A 569 -4.55 -16.75 51.02
C THR A 569 -3.60 -17.04 52.17
N TYR A 570 -2.35 -17.36 51.84
CA TYR A 570 -1.29 -17.44 52.83
C TYR A 570 -1.07 -16.02 53.39
N TYR A 571 -1.14 -15.87 54.72
CA TYR A 571 -0.58 -14.75 55.50
C TYR A 571 -1.29 -13.37 55.53
N TYR A 572 -2.07 -12.92 54.54
CA TYR A 572 -2.62 -11.52 54.51
C TYR A 572 -4.16 -11.38 54.46
N GLY A 573 -4.91 -12.47 54.62
CA GLY A 573 -6.35 -12.57 54.38
C GLY A 573 -7.32 -11.82 55.32
N TYR A 574 -6.98 -10.66 55.89
CA TYR A 574 -7.84 -9.97 56.86
C TYR A 574 -8.47 -8.65 56.37
N THR A 575 -8.06 -8.08 55.23
CA THR A 575 -8.64 -6.82 54.74
C THR A 575 -9.61 -7.04 53.58
N LYS A 576 -10.68 -6.23 53.54
CA LYS A 576 -11.75 -6.28 52.52
C LYS A 576 -11.23 -6.14 51.08
N ARG A 577 -10.05 -5.55 50.90
CA ARG A 577 -9.48 -5.18 49.60
C ARG A 577 -8.75 -6.34 48.94
N GLU A 578 -8.10 -7.19 49.74
CA GLU A 578 -7.32 -8.33 49.23
C GLU A 578 -8.19 -9.41 48.55
N ASP A 579 -9.49 -9.49 48.86
CA ASP A 579 -10.43 -10.43 48.26
C ASP A 579 -10.56 -10.20 46.73
N THR A 580 -10.80 -8.94 46.35
CA THR A 580 -10.92 -8.52 44.95
C THR A 580 -9.63 -8.77 44.19
N SER A 581 -8.50 -8.28 44.70
CA SER A 581 -7.21 -8.40 44.03
C SER A 581 -6.76 -9.86 43.90
N THR A 582 -6.94 -10.67 44.94
CA THR A 582 -6.65 -12.12 44.90
C THR A 582 -7.49 -12.81 43.83
N PHE A 583 -8.79 -12.50 43.73
CA PHE A 583 -9.63 -13.09 42.69
C PHE A 583 -9.16 -12.70 41.28
N ALA A 584 -8.60 -11.49 41.11
CA ALA A 584 -8.05 -11.06 39.83
C ALA A 584 -6.84 -11.91 39.40
N GLU A 585 -5.99 -12.32 40.34
CA GLU A 585 -4.85 -13.20 40.06
C GLU A 585 -5.27 -14.55 39.46
N TYR A 586 -6.44 -15.04 39.84
CA TYR A 586 -6.91 -16.36 39.46
C TYR A 586 -7.21 -16.47 37.96
N VAL A 587 -7.22 -15.35 37.23
CA VAL A 587 -7.27 -15.34 35.77
C VAL A 587 -6.17 -16.20 35.14
N TYR A 588 -5.01 -16.36 35.79
CA TYR A 588 -3.92 -17.20 35.27
C TYR A 588 -4.00 -18.67 35.69
N LYS A 589 -5.02 -19.07 36.46
CA LYS A 589 -5.24 -20.48 36.79
C LYS A 589 -5.72 -21.26 35.57
N SER A 590 -5.38 -22.55 35.55
CA SER A 590 -5.72 -23.45 34.45
C SER A 590 -7.23 -23.66 34.32
N ASP A 591 -7.65 -24.07 33.12
CA ASP A 591 -9.05 -24.43 32.87
C ASP A 591 -9.53 -25.56 33.79
N ASP A 592 -8.65 -26.47 34.22
CA ASP A 592 -9.02 -27.53 35.17
C ASP A 592 -9.36 -26.98 36.56
N VAL A 593 -8.62 -25.96 37.03
CA VAL A 593 -8.93 -25.26 38.28
C VAL A 593 -10.28 -24.55 38.16
N TRP A 594 -10.48 -23.79 37.07
CA TRP A 594 -11.76 -23.10 36.85
C TRP A 594 -12.93 -24.07 36.65
N ARG A 595 -12.72 -25.20 35.97
CA ARG A 595 -13.71 -26.27 35.85
C ARG A 595 -14.08 -26.84 37.22
N SER A 596 -13.11 -27.02 38.11
CA SER A 596 -13.40 -27.49 39.47
C SER A 596 -14.25 -26.49 40.26
N PHE A 597 -13.97 -25.18 40.15
CA PHE A 597 -14.74 -24.14 40.82
C PHE A 597 -16.15 -23.95 40.25
N LEU A 598 -16.29 -24.04 38.93
CA LEU A 598 -17.52 -23.76 38.20
C LEU A 598 -18.37 -25.01 37.92
N SER A 599 -17.89 -26.20 38.27
CA SER A 599 -18.65 -27.44 38.15
C SER A 599 -19.92 -27.38 39.00
N PRO A 600 -21.09 -27.82 38.50
CA PRO A 600 -22.31 -27.92 39.30
C PRO A 600 -22.17 -28.74 40.60
N ASN A 601 -21.14 -29.60 40.69
CA ASN A 601 -20.82 -30.40 41.87
C ASN A 601 -20.05 -29.61 42.95
N SER A 602 -19.48 -28.45 42.62
CA SER A 602 -18.86 -27.56 43.59
C SER A 602 -19.96 -26.84 44.37
N ARG A 603 -19.93 -26.93 45.70
CA ARG A 603 -20.93 -26.26 46.57
C ARG A 603 -21.10 -24.77 46.24
N TYR A 604 -20.02 -24.09 45.83
CA TYR A 604 -20.00 -22.65 45.62
C TYR A 604 -19.97 -22.24 44.15
N TYR A 605 -20.26 -23.13 43.20
CA TYR A 605 -20.16 -22.83 41.76
C TYR A 605 -20.95 -21.58 41.34
N LYS A 606 -22.13 -21.36 41.95
CA LYS A 606 -22.95 -20.16 41.71
C LYS A 606 -22.26 -18.88 42.15
N VAL A 607 -21.54 -18.91 43.28
CA VAL A 607 -20.77 -17.78 43.79
C VAL A 607 -19.58 -17.50 42.87
N TYR A 608 -18.78 -18.52 42.51
CA TYR A 608 -17.66 -18.37 41.58
C TYR A 608 -18.10 -17.79 40.24
N ARG A 609 -19.15 -18.36 39.65
CA ARG A 609 -19.70 -17.92 38.37
C ARG A 609 -20.23 -16.47 38.45
N ALA A 610 -20.92 -16.12 39.54
CA ALA A 610 -21.37 -14.75 39.76
C ALA A 610 -20.20 -13.78 39.94
N LYS A 611 -19.14 -14.15 40.67
CA LYS A 611 -17.93 -13.33 40.83
C LYS A 611 -17.19 -13.09 39.51
N VAL A 612 -17.06 -14.11 38.66
CA VAL A 612 -16.55 -13.95 37.29
C VAL A 612 -17.41 -12.95 36.51
N ALA A 613 -18.74 -13.10 36.56
CA ALA A 613 -19.68 -12.21 35.90
C ALA A 613 -19.57 -10.75 36.40
N VAL A 614 -19.42 -10.52 37.71
CA VAL A 614 -19.17 -9.19 38.28
C VAL A 614 -17.86 -8.62 37.74
N PHE A 615 -16.77 -9.38 37.74
CA PHE A 615 -15.48 -8.92 37.22
C PHE A 615 -15.52 -8.54 35.73
N MET A 616 -16.26 -9.32 34.93
CA MET A 616 -16.50 -8.99 33.52
C MET A 616 -17.32 -7.70 33.38
N LYS A 617 -18.40 -7.56 34.14
CA LYS A 617 -19.28 -6.38 34.13
C LYS A 617 -18.54 -5.10 34.45
N TYR A 618 -17.62 -5.14 35.41
CA TYR A 618 -16.84 -3.96 35.83
C TYR A 618 -15.45 -3.86 35.17
N GLY A 619 -15.10 -4.75 34.25
CA GLY A 619 -13.88 -4.65 33.44
C GLY A 619 -12.57 -4.96 34.18
N PHE A 620 -12.62 -5.74 35.26
CA PHE A 620 -11.43 -6.32 35.90
C PHE A 620 -10.82 -7.43 35.04
N PHE A 621 -11.68 -8.16 34.31
CA PHE A 621 -11.31 -9.11 33.27
C PHE A 621 -11.67 -8.58 31.89
N SER A 622 -10.90 -8.96 30.88
CA SER A 622 -11.35 -8.81 29.50
C SER A 622 -12.58 -9.71 29.28
N GLN A 623 -13.41 -9.37 28.30
CA GLN A 623 -14.52 -10.23 27.91
C GLN A 623 -14.02 -11.62 27.48
N LEU A 624 -12.82 -11.69 26.89
CA LEU A 624 -12.17 -12.93 26.49
C LEU A 624 -11.80 -13.80 27.70
N ASP A 625 -11.14 -13.22 28.71
CA ASP A 625 -10.75 -13.94 29.93
C ASP A 625 -11.97 -14.53 30.63
N GLY A 626 -13.01 -13.71 30.77
CA GLY A 626 -14.27 -14.12 31.37
C GLY A 626 -14.97 -15.23 30.57
N ALA A 627 -15.00 -15.12 29.24
CA ALA A 627 -15.57 -16.14 28.37
C ALA A 627 -14.85 -17.48 28.48
N ARG A 628 -13.50 -17.48 28.50
CA ARG A 628 -12.70 -18.69 28.72
C ARG A 628 -13.04 -19.34 30.06
N ILE A 629 -12.99 -18.55 31.13
CA ILE A 629 -13.26 -19.04 32.49
C ILE A 629 -14.64 -19.69 32.56
N LEU A 630 -15.67 -19.02 32.05
CA LEU A 630 -17.04 -19.54 32.02
C LEU A 630 -17.15 -20.82 31.16
N ALA A 631 -16.52 -20.83 29.98
CA ALA A 631 -16.51 -21.99 29.09
C ALA A 631 -15.83 -23.22 29.72
N ALA A 632 -14.80 -23.04 30.57
CA ALA A 632 -14.16 -24.13 31.29
C ALA A 632 -15.14 -24.92 32.18
N GLY A 633 -16.16 -24.23 32.71
CA GLY A 633 -17.28 -24.82 33.46
C GLY A 633 -18.51 -25.18 32.62
N GLY A 634 -18.46 -25.01 31.29
CA GLY A 634 -19.60 -25.24 30.39
C GLY A 634 -20.65 -24.12 30.38
N TRP A 635 -20.29 -22.91 30.83
CA TRP A 635 -21.19 -21.76 30.94
C TRP A 635 -21.05 -20.81 29.75
N LYS A 636 -22.13 -20.08 29.44
CA LYS A 636 -22.15 -19.07 28.38
C LYS A 636 -21.67 -17.72 28.92
N SER A 637 -21.15 -16.87 28.05
CA SER A 637 -20.60 -15.56 28.43
C SER A 637 -21.30 -14.38 27.75
N ASP A 638 -22.46 -14.60 27.16
CA ASP A 638 -23.28 -13.52 26.59
C ASP A 638 -23.88 -12.63 27.69
N ALA A 639 -24.24 -11.40 27.35
CA ALA A 639 -24.68 -10.39 28.32
C ALA A 639 -25.88 -10.83 29.18
N ALA A 640 -26.83 -11.58 28.60
CA ALA A 640 -27.99 -12.07 29.34
C ALA A 640 -27.57 -13.13 30.38
N SER A 641 -26.65 -14.03 30.00
CA SER A 641 -26.05 -15.01 30.91
C SER A 641 -25.30 -14.34 32.07
N ILE A 642 -24.51 -13.29 31.80
CA ILE A 642 -23.76 -12.55 32.83
C ILE A 642 -24.70 -11.96 33.90
N GLU A 643 -25.75 -11.24 33.49
CA GLU A 643 -26.71 -10.65 34.43
C GLU A 643 -27.49 -11.73 35.20
N GLN A 644 -27.85 -12.84 34.53
CA GLN A 644 -28.47 -13.99 35.18
C GLN A 644 -27.57 -14.58 36.28
N TYR A 645 -26.27 -14.76 36.02
CA TYR A 645 -25.35 -15.33 37.00
C TYR A 645 -25.20 -14.45 38.23
N ILE A 646 -25.16 -13.13 38.06
CA ILE A 646 -25.13 -12.17 39.15
C ILE A 646 -26.41 -12.28 40.00
N LYS A 647 -27.59 -12.35 39.36
CA LYS A 647 -28.87 -12.51 40.05
C LYS A 647 -28.93 -13.82 40.84
N GLU A 648 -28.53 -14.93 40.23
CA GLU A 648 -28.51 -16.24 40.88
C GLU A 648 -27.54 -16.28 42.06
N GLY A 649 -26.37 -15.64 41.94
CA GLY A 649 -25.41 -15.48 43.04
C GLY A 649 -26.00 -14.71 44.22
N LYS A 650 -26.68 -13.58 43.96
CA LYS A 650 -27.39 -12.78 44.98
C LYS A 650 -28.45 -13.61 45.73
N GLU A 651 -29.25 -14.37 44.98
CA GLU A 651 -30.30 -15.21 45.56
C GLU A 651 -29.73 -16.38 46.38
N TYR A 652 -28.68 -17.03 45.87
CA TYR A 652 -27.97 -18.09 46.57
C TYR A 652 -27.44 -17.61 47.93
N PHE A 653 -26.76 -16.46 47.93
CA PHE A 653 -26.20 -15.89 49.15
C PHE A 653 -27.29 -15.46 50.15
N ARG A 654 -28.38 -14.84 49.68
CA ARG A 654 -29.51 -14.42 50.54
C ARG A 654 -30.18 -15.59 51.27
N ARG A 655 -30.16 -16.80 50.69
CA ARG A 655 -30.75 -18.01 51.29
C ARG A 655 -29.82 -18.76 52.24
N GLY A 656 -28.61 -18.24 52.52
CA GLY A 656 -27.64 -18.88 53.41
C GLY A 656 -26.91 -20.07 52.78
N GLY A 657 -26.68 -20.02 51.47
CA GLY A 657 -26.01 -21.08 50.70
C GLY A 657 -24.62 -21.49 51.20
#